data_AF-A0A2G9GNK1-F1
#
_entry.id   AF-A0A2G9GNK1-F1
#
_cell.length_a   1.000
_cell.length_b   1.000
_cell.length_c   1.000
_cell.angle_alpha   90.00
_cell.angle_beta   90.00
_cell.angle_gamma   90.00
#
_symmetry.space_group_name_H-M   'P 1'
#
loop_
_entity.id
_entity.type
_entity.pdbx_description
1 polymer ?
#
loop_
_entity_poly.entity_id
_entity_poly.type
_entity_poly.pdbx_seq_one_letter_code
_entity_poly.pdbx_strand_id
1 'polypeptide(L)'
;MVSRSYSNLLDLTSGGSPTFSRGGKKLSRIATVSGVLSELDDENRSNGGSDAPSSISQERMIIVGNQLPLRAHRRESDGEKGWNFSWDEDSLLLQLKDGLGEDVEVIYVGCLKEEINVSEQEDVAQTLLETFKCVPAFIPPELFSKFYHGFCKQHLWPLFHYMLPLSPDLGGRFDRTLWQAYVSVNKIFADKVMEVINPDDDYVWVHDYHLMVLPTFLRKRFNRVKLGFFLHSPFPSSEIYRTLPVRVELLRALLNSDLIGFHTFDYARHFLSCCSRMLGVSYQSKRGYIGLEYYGRTVSIKILPVGIHMGQLRSVLDLPETESKVAQLCDKFQGKTVLLGVDDMDIFKGISLKLLAFEQLLAHHHDKRGKVVLVQIANPARGRGKDVQEVQSETYATVARINEAFGQPGYEPRIAYYVIAECCLVTAVRDGMNLIPYEYIICRQGTDKLDETLNLNPSAPKKSMLVVSEFIGCSPSLSGAIRVNPWNIDAVAEAMDSALIVPEPEKQMRHDKHYKYVSSHDVAYWAHSFLLDLERACREHVRRRCWSIGFGLGFRVIALDPSFRKLSGEHIVSAYKRTKNRAILLDYDGTMTSQSAADMTPNAEAIGILNKLCRDPRNVVFVVSGKNKEILTRWFAPCENLAIGAEHGYFMRPQQSAEWETCVAAQDFYWKQIAEPVMQLYTETTDGSFIETKESALVWNYQLADPDFGSCQAKELHDHLESVLANEPVSVKSGQNIVEVKPQGVNKGLVARRLLAMMRQKEVLPDFVLCIGDDRSDEDMFEVIMSAKDKGSLSPVAEVFACTVGQKPSKAKYFLEDISEILRMFQGLADASEQSAKSVSFSPTRVVIDNV
;
A
#
# COMPACT_ATOMS: atom_id res chain seq x y z
N MET A 1 -17.67 2.80 -32.35
CA MET A 1 -18.56 1.64 -32.62
C MET A 1 -18.63 0.78 -31.38
N VAL A 2 -19.82 0.64 -30.80
CA VAL A 2 -20.06 -0.10 -29.57
C VAL A 2 -20.30 -1.56 -29.92
N SER A 3 -19.36 -2.46 -29.60
CA SER A 3 -19.63 -3.89 -29.58
C SER A 3 -19.73 -4.35 -28.14
N ARG A 4 -20.96 -4.69 -27.73
CA ARG A 4 -21.25 -5.47 -26.54
C ARG A 4 -20.87 -6.92 -26.84
N SER A 5 -20.04 -7.52 -26.00
CA SER A 5 -19.89 -8.97 -25.98
C SER A 5 -19.80 -9.43 -24.53
N TYR A 6 -20.97 -9.68 -23.95
CA TYR A 6 -21.14 -10.56 -22.80
C TYR A 6 -21.05 -12.00 -23.32
N SER A 7 -20.14 -12.81 -22.79
CA SER A 7 -20.19 -14.27 -22.92
C SER A 7 -19.50 -14.93 -21.72
N ASN A 8 -20.39 -15.50 -20.90
CA ASN A 8 -20.30 -16.62 -19.97
C ASN A 8 -18.94 -17.31 -19.75
N LEU A 9 -18.58 -17.40 -18.46
CA LEU A 9 -17.48 -18.19 -17.90
C LEU A 9 -17.99 -19.50 -17.25
N LEU A 10 -19.09 -20.07 -17.77
CA LEU A 10 -19.76 -21.26 -17.22
C LEU A 10 -19.35 -22.59 -17.90
N ASP A 11 -18.53 -22.57 -18.96
CA ASP A 11 -18.26 -23.77 -19.78
C ASP A 11 -16.93 -24.49 -19.50
N LEU A 12 -16.40 -24.44 -18.27
CA LEU A 12 -15.21 -25.23 -17.91
C LEU A 12 -15.39 -26.19 -16.73
N THR A 13 -16.60 -26.37 -16.20
CA THR A 13 -16.83 -27.35 -15.12
C THR A 13 -18.22 -27.98 -15.20
N SER A 14 -18.24 -29.32 -15.23
CA SER A 14 -19.36 -30.27 -15.12
C SER A 14 -20.20 -30.56 -16.37
N GLY A 15 -19.99 -31.75 -16.93
CA GLY A 15 -21.02 -32.47 -17.67
C GLY A 15 -22.03 -33.10 -16.71
N GLY A 16 -23.31 -33.01 -17.05
CA GLY A 16 -24.42 -33.66 -16.33
C GLY A 16 -25.58 -32.71 -16.02
N SER A 17 -26.66 -32.81 -16.79
CA SER A 17 -27.99 -32.23 -16.52
C SER A 17 -28.76 -33.17 -15.57
N PRO A 18 -29.57 -32.68 -14.61
CA PRO A 18 -30.98 -32.41 -14.91
C PRO A 18 -31.61 -31.15 -14.27
N THR A 19 -32.65 -30.71 -14.98
CA THR A 19 -33.72 -29.74 -14.73
C THR A 19 -34.33 -29.72 -13.32
N PHE A 20 -34.70 -28.53 -12.79
CA PHE A 20 -36.02 -28.30 -12.15
C PHE A 20 -36.40 -26.81 -11.99
N SER A 21 -37.67 -26.56 -12.32
CA SER A 21 -38.67 -25.54 -11.97
C SER A 21 -38.31 -24.14 -11.45
N ARG A 22 -38.92 -23.19 -12.15
CA ARG A 22 -39.07 -21.75 -11.91
C ARG A 22 -40.18 -21.48 -10.87
N GLY A 23 -39.90 -20.69 -9.84
CA GLY A 23 -40.92 -20.12 -8.95
C GLY A 23 -40.35 -19.44 -7.71
N GLY A 24 -40.48 -18.11 -7.62
CA GLY A 24 -40.10 -17.32 -6.44
C GLY A 24 -40.00 -15.84 -6.75
N LYS A 25 -40.76 -15.01 -6.03
CA LYS A 25 -41.10 -13.61 -6.35
C LYS A 25 -39.90 -12.66 -6.13
N LYS A 26 -39.73 -11.70 -7.05
CA LYS A 26 -38.73 -10.62 -6.97
C LYS A 26 -39.15 -9.58 -5.92
N LEU A 27 -38.22 -9.24 -5.03
CA LEU A 27 -38.28 -8.04 -4.20
C LEU A 27 -38.15 -6.77 -5.06
N SER A 28 -38.85 -5.73 -4.62
CA SER A 28 -38.95 -4.41 -5.24
C SER A 28 -37.60 -3.66 -5.18
N ARG A 29 -37.12 -3.20 -6.33
CA ARG A 29 -35.97 -2.28 -6.44
C ARG A 29 -36.46 -0.86 -6.20
N ILE A 30 -35.97 -0.21 -5.15
CA ILE A 30 -35.98 1.26 -5.06
C ILE A 30 -34.85 1.74 -5.98
N ALA A 31 -35.25 2.37 -7.09
CA ALA A 31 -34.34 2.96 -8.06
C ALA A 31 -34.07 4.42 -7.67
N THR A 32 -32.82 4.72 -7.33
CA THR A 32 -32.26 6.07 -7.44
C THR A 32 -31.10 5.99 -8.43
N VAL A 33 -31.43 6.15 -9.70
CA VAL A 33 -30.46 6.42 -10.77
C VAL A 33 -30.59 7.90 -11.10
N SER A 34 -29.56 8.69 -10.77
CA SER A 34 -29.36 10.00 -11.38
C SER A 34 -28.55 9.81 -12.66
N GLY A 35 -29.02 10.46 -13.72
CA GLY A 35 -28.83 10.06 -15.10
C GLY A 35 -27.45 10.31 -15.71
N VAL A 36 -27.31 9.65 -16.85
CA VAL A 36 -26.31 9.84 -17.91
C VAL A 36 -26.22 11.33 -18.28
N LEU A 37 -25.03 11.92 -18.18
CA LEU A 37 -24.74 13.21 -18.81
C LEU A 37 -24.25 12.95 -20.23
N SER A 38 -25.13 13.22 -21.19
CA SER A 38 -24.75 13.55 -22.56
C SER A 38 -24.33 15.01 -22.63
N GLU A 39 -23.21 15.27 -23.28
CA GLU A 39 -22.77 16.59 -23.75
C GLU A 39 -23.86 17.27 -24.57
N LEU A 40 -24.08 18.57 -24.36
CA LEU A 40 -24.38 19.59 -25.38
C LEU A 40 -24.36 20.99 -24.73
N ASP A 41 -23.74 21.93 -25.44
CA ASP A 41 -23.62 23.36 -25.13
C ASP A 41 -24.99 24.05 -24.98
N ASP A 42 -25.11 25.02 -24.06
CA ASP A 42 -25.65 26.35 -24.39
C ASP A 42 -25.51 27.37 -23.24
N GLU A 43 -25.25 28.61 -23.64
CA GLU A 43 -25.10 29.80 -22.81
C GLU A 43 -26.41 30.31 -22.18
N ASN A 44 -26.26 31.06 -21.07
CA ASN A 44 -27.16 32.10 -20.55
C ASN A 44 -28.61 31.71 -20.15
N ARG A 45 -28.89 31.71 -18.83
CA ARG A 45 -29.81 32.67 -18.17
C ARG A 45 -29.98 32.41 -16.67
N SER A 46 -30.28 33.52 -15.99
CA SER A 46 -30.37 33.80 -14.56
C SER A 46 -31.56 33.20 -13.78
N ASN A 47 -31.31 32.96 -12.49
CA ASN A 47 -32.19 33.03 -11.31
C ASN A 47 -33.56 32.31 -11.29
N GLY A 48 -33.70 31.42 -10.31
CA GLY A 48 -34.98 30.93 -9.79
C GLY A 48 -34.76 29.90 -8.68
N GLY A 49 -34.75 30.36 -7.44
CA GLY A 49 -34.48 29.53 -6.26
C GLY A 49 -35.53 28.45 -6.02
N SER A 50 -35.05 27.29 -5.55
CA SER A 50 -35.82 26.31 -4.80
C SER A 50 -34.93 25.83 -3.66
N ASP A 51 -35.14 26.43 -2.48
CA ASP A 51 -34.62 25.95 -1.21
C ASP A 51 -35.35 24.66 -0.84
N ALA A 52 -34.88 23.54 -1.40
CA ALA A 52 -35.03 22.26 -0.72
C ALA A 52 -33.85 22.15 0.25
N PRO A 53 -34.06 21.89 1.55
CA PRO A 53 -32.94 21.58 2.43
C PRO A 53 -32.31 20.31 1.89
N SER A 54 -31.13 20.44 1.28
CA SER A 54 -30.24 19.33 0.98
C SER A 54 -30.17 18.48 2.26
N SER A 55 -30.63 17.25 2.18
CA SER A 55 -30.44 16.26 3.25
C SER A 55 -28.97 16.29 3.61
N ILE A 56 -28.64 16.63 4.85
CA ILE A 56 -27.27 16.54 5.37
C ILE A 56 -26.77 15.15 4.99
N SER A 57 -25.82 15.07 4.05
CA SER A 57 -25.30 13.79 3.58
C SER A 57 -24.49 13.22 4.73
N GLN A 58 -25.12 12.36 5.51
CA GLN A 58 -24.47 11.68 6.62
C GLN A 58 -23.36 10.81 6.05
N GLU A 59 -22.11 11.03 6.47
CA GLU A 59 -20.99 10.22 6.00
C GLU A 59 -21.16 8.78 6.49
N ARG A 60 -20.87 7.81 5.61
CA ARG A 60 -21.09 6.39 5.87
C ARG A 60 -19.79 5.62 5.78
N MET A 61 -19.55 4.79 6.80
CA MET A 61 -18.38 3.92 6.90
C MET A 61 -18.83 2.45 6.94
N ILE A 62 -18.29 1.65 6.03
CA ILE A 62 -18.50 0.21 5.98
C ILE A 62 -17.27 -0.49 6.54
N ILE A 63 -17.41 -1.09 7.72
CA ILE A 63 -16.37 -1.86 8.39
C ILE A 63 -16.49 -3.32 7.99
N VAL A 64 -15.43 -3.88 7.43
CA VAL A 64 -15.42 -5.27 6.93
C VAL A 64 -14.38 -6.07 7.69
N GLY A 65 -14.82 -7.07 8.44
CA GLY A 65 -13.95 -7.97 9.18
C GLY A 65 -14.44 -9.41 9.12
N ASN A 66 -13.56 -10.37 9.41
CA ASN A 66 -13.91 -11.79 9.30
C ASN A 66 -15.14 -12.18 10.15
N GLN A 67 -15.33 -11.55 11.30
CA GLN A 67 -16.48 -11.77 12.19
C GLN A 67 -17.23 -10.47 12.43
N LEU A 68 -18.56 -10.55 12.51
CA LEU A 68 -19.38 -9.44 13.00
C LEU A 68 -19.12 -9.20 14.49
N PRO A 69 -19.25 -7.95 14.96
CA PRO A 69 -19.19 -7.59 16.38
C PRO A 69 -20.46 -8.03 17.15
N LEU A 70 -20.94 -9.24 16.93
CA LEU A 70 -22.18 -9.75 17.52
C LEU A 70 -21.97 -11.12 18.19
N ARG A 71 -22.74 -11.34 19.26
CA ARG A 71 -22.97 -12.64 19.87
C ARG A 71 -24.32 -13.14 19.40
N ALA A 72 -24.38 -14.40 18.97
CA ALA A 72 -25.60 -15.05 18.51
C ALA A 72 -25.88 -16.25 19.42
N HIS A 73 -27.12 -16.34 19.90
CA HIS A 73 -27.57 -17.45 20.76
C HIS A 73 -28.88 -18.00 20.22
N ARG A 74 -29.01 -19.32 20.16
CA ARG A 74 -30.28 -19.95 19.80
C ARG A 74 -31.23 -19.89 20.99
N ARG A 75 -32.48 -19.48 20.77
CA ARG A 75 -33.52 -19.48 21.80
C ARG A 75 -33.98 -20.93 22.04
N GLU A 76 -33.64 -21.50 23.19
CA GLU A 76 -34.10 -22.83 23.62
C GLU A 76 -35.21 -22.66 24.67
N SER A 77 -36.45 -22.46 24.22
CA SER A 77 -37.64 -22.50 25.09
C SER A 77 -38.86 -23.00 24.32
N ASP A 78 -39.72 -23.79 24.99
CA ASP A 78 -40.89 -24.50 24.46
C ASP A 78 -41.72 -23.70 23.44
N GLY A 79 -41.50 -23.95 22.14
CA GLY A 79 -42.40 -23.58 21.04
C GLY A 79 -41.95 -22.46 20.10
N GLU A 80 -41.00 -21.59 20.50
CA GLU A 80 -40.49 -20.51 19.64
C GLU A 80 -39.08 -20.82 19.12
N LYS A 81 -38.96 -21.13 17.82
CA LYS A 81 -37.66 -21.24 17.13
C LYS A 81 -37.20 -19.83 16.74
N GLY A 82 -36.03 -19.40 17.20
CA GLY A 82 -35.46 -18.11 16.82
C GLY A 82 -34.04 -17.86 17.32
N TRP A 83 -33.46 -16.75 16.89
CA TRP A 83 -32.13 -16.30 17.28
C TRP A 83 -32.23 -15.07 18.18
N ASN A 84 -31.36 -14.99 19.18
CA ASN A 84 -31.11 -13.77 19.96
C ASN A 84 -29.73 -13.24 19.62
N PHE A 85 -29.65 -11.92 19.40
CA PHE A 85 -28.42 -11.23 19.03
C PHE A 85 -28.13 -10.12 20.03
N SER A 86 -26.87 -9.99 20.42
CA SER A 86 -26.38 -8.88 21.22
C SER A 86 -25.02 -8.41 20.72
N TRP A 87 -24.64 -7.18 21.04
CA TRP A 87 -23.32 -6.66 20.72
C TRP A 87 -22.22 -7.43 21.46
N ASP A 88 -21.11 -7.70 20.76
CA ASP A 88 -19.88 -8.19 21.37
C ASP A 88 -19.05 -6.97 21.80
N GLU A 89 -19.25 -6.50 23.02
CA GLU A 89 -18.59 -5.30 23.58
C GLU A 89 -17.05 -5.38 23.55
N ASP A 90 -16.50 -6.60 23.56
CA ASP A 90 -15.06 -6.89 23.48
C ASP A 90 -14.51 -6.83 22.04
N SER A 91 -15.39 -6.61 21.05
CA SER A 91 -14.98 -6.54 19.64
C SER A 91 -14.33 -5.20 19.33
N LEU A 92 -13.07 -5.26 18.88
CA LEU A 92 -12.35 -4.09 18.35
C LEU A 92 -13.15 -3.38 17.24
N LEU A 93 -13.87 -4.13 16.41
CA LEU A 93 -14.67 -3.54 15.32
C LEU A 93 -15.87 -2.75 15.83
N LEU A 94 -16.42 -3.09 17.00
CA LEU A 94 -17.44 -2.28 17.63
C LEU A 94 -16.84 -1.03 18.27
N GLN A 95 -15.77 -1.23 19.04
CA GLN A 95 -15.10 -0.20 19.83
C GLN A 95 -14.52 0.94 18.98
N LEU A 96 -14.12 0.66 17.73
CA LEU A 96 -13.60 1.70 16.84
C LEU A 96 -14.66 2.73 16.42
N LYS A 97 -15.95 2.42 16.55
CA LYS A 97 -17.06 3.32 16.23
C LYS A 97 -16.93 4.65 16.97
N ASP A 98 -16.47 4.60 18.22
CA ASP A 98 -16.33 5.76 19.10
C ASP A 98 -15.32 6.80 18.56
N GLY A 99 -14.40 6.38 17.68
CA GLY A 99 -13.46 7.29 17.01
C GLY A 99 -13.91 7.83 15.66
N LEU A 100 -15.03 7.36 15.10
CA LEU A 100 -15.52 7.79 13.79
C LEU A 100 -16.40 9.05 13.86
N GLY A 101 -16.91 9.40 15.05
CA GLY A 101 -17.81 10.54 15.27
C GLY A 101 -19.28 10.14 15.26
N GLU A 102 -20.11 10.89 16.01
CA GLU A 102 -21.54 10.58 16.18
C GLU A 102 -22.34 10.71 14.88
N ASP A 103 -21.89 11.58 13.97
CA ASP A 103 -22.53 11.83 12.69
C ASP A 103 -22.21 10.76 11.64
N VAL A 104 -21.29 9.82 11.88
CA VAL A 104 -20.94 8.78 10.88
C VAL A 104 -21.82 7.54 11.08
N GLU A 105 -22.62 7.18 10.07
CA GLU A 105 -23.35 5.91 10.08
C GLU A 105 -22.38 4.76 9.77
N VAL A 106 -22.32 3.77 10.66
CA VAL A 106 -21.43 2.62 10.54
C VAL A 106 -22.22 1.35 10.20
N ILE A 107 -21.78 0.65 9.17
CA ILE A 107 -22.33 -0.63 8.73
C ILE A 107 -21.24 -1.70 8.85
N TYR A 108 -21.58 -2.83 9.45
CA TYR A 108 -20.64 -3.94 9.63
C TYR A 108 -20.90 -5.07 8.65
N VAL A 109 -19.85 -5.60 8.03
CA VAL A 109 -19.92 -6.79 7.17
C VAL A 109 -18.99 -7.86 7.72
N GLY A 110 -19.54 -9.06 7.98
CA GLY A 110 -18.79 -10.13 8.64
C GLY A 110 -19.55 -11.46 8.75
N CYS A 111 -18.89 -12.52 9.20
CA CYS A 111 -19.55 -13.78 9.53
C CYS A 111 -20.06 -13.79 10.98
N LEU A 112 -21.12 -14.55 11.23
CA LEU A 112 -21.50 -14.93 12.59
C LEU A 112 -20.60 -16.07 13.08
N LYS A 113 -20.42 -16.18 14.40
CA LYS A 113 -19.68 -17.29 15.03
C LYS A 113 -20.46 -18.62 14.95
N GLU A 114 -21.79 -18.53 14.91
CA GLU A 114 -22.71 -19.67 14.85
C GLU A 114 -23.14 -20.00 13.42
N GLU A 115 -23.42 -21.28 13.17
CA GLU A 115 -23.93 -21.74 11.87
C GLU A 115 -25.44 -21.52 11.76
N ILE A 116 -25.85 -20.80 10.70
CA ILE A 116 -27.25 -20.48 10.43
C ILE A 116 -27.77 -21.34 9.27
N ASN A 117 -28.87 -22.05 9.49
CA ASN A 117 -29.50 -22.87 8.45
C ASN A 117 -29.95 -22.00 7.28
N VAL A 118 -29.81 -22.51 6.05
CA VAL A 118 -30.15 -21.78 4.81
C VAL A 118 -31.59 -21.25 4.82
N SER A 119 -32.54 -21.97 5.41
CA SER A 119 -33.94 -21.54 5.52
C SER A 119 -34.15 -20.35 6.46
N GLU A 120 -33.23 -20.07 7.38
CA GLU A 120 -33.30 -19.00 8.39
C GLU A 120 -32.43 -17.79 8.01
N GLN A 121 -31.60 -17.89 6.97
CA GLN A 121 -30.59 -16.89 6.62
C GLN A 121 -31.18 -15.53 6.21
N GLU A 122 -32.32 -15.52 5.50
CA GLU A 122 -32.97 -14.29 5.06
C GLU A 122 -33.54 -13.50 6.27
N ASP A 123 -34.27 -14.19 7.15
CA ASP A 123 -34.84 -13.59 8.37
C ASP A 123 -33.74 -13.06 9.30
N VAL A 124 -32.66 -13.83 9.47
CA VAL A 124 -31.49 -13.39 10.26
C VAL A 124 -30.82 -12.18 9.61
N ALA A 125 -30.58 -12.19 8.30
CA ALA A 125 -29.97 -11.05 7.61
C ALA A 125 -30.80 -9.78 7.73
N GLN A 126 -32.12 -9.88 7.60
CA GLN A 126 -33.02 -8.74 7.76
C GLN A 126 -32.98 -8.19 9.20
N THR A 127 -33.07 -9.08 10.19
CA THR A 127 -33.02 -8.71 11.62
C THR A 127 -31.71 -8.00 11.97
N LEU A 128 -30.58 -8.51 11.47
CA LEU A 128 -29.26 -7.94 11.72
C LEU A 128 -29.06 -6.58 11.04
N LEU A 129 -29.58 -6.40 9.83
CA LEU A 129 -29.48 -5.13 9.13
C LEU A 129 -30.34 -4.05 9.77
N GLU A 130 -31.59 -4.35 10.12
CA GLU A 130 -32.52 -3.39 10.71
C GLU A 130 -32.14 -2.99 12.13
N THR A 131 -31.74 -3.97 12.96
CA THR A 131 -31.50 -3.75 14.39
C THR A 131 -30.05 -3.34 14.68
N PHE A 132 -29.09 -3.93 13.97
CA PHE A 132 -27.66 -3.79 14.27
C PHE A 132 -26.85 -3.17 13.13
N LYS A 133 -27.46 -2.81 11.99
CA LYS A 133 -26.73 -2.34 10.79
C LYS A 133 -25.61 -3.31 10.37
N CYS A 134 -25.86 -4.60 10.56
CA CYS A 134 -24.91 -5.67 10.29
C CYS A 134 -25.37 -6.49 9.08
N VAL A 135 -24.46 -6.76 8.15
CA VAL A 135 -24.68 -7.57 6.95
C VAL A 135 -23.92 -8.89 7.11
N PRO A 136 -24.61 -10.01 7.36
CA PRO A 136 -23.95 -11.29 7.54
C PRO A 136 -23.46 -11.87 6.20
N ALA A 137 -22.20 -12.31 6.19
CA ALA A 137 -21.63 -13.15 5.15
C ALA A 137 -21.79 -14.62 5.56
N PHE A 138 -22.81 -15.30 5.03
CA PHE A 138 -22.99 -16.74 5.25
C PHE A 138 -22.01 -17.53 4.39
N ILE A 139 -21.18 -18.36 5.03
CA ILE A 139 -20.19 -19.19 4.36
C ILE A 139 -20.54 -20.66 4.60
N PRO A 140 -20.62 -21.50 3.56
CA PRO A 140 -20.80 -22.95 3.72
C PRO A 140 -19.71 -23.56 4.63
N PRO A 141 -20.04 -24.48 5.55
CA PRO A 141 -19.09 -25.00 6.55
C PRO A 141 -17.81 -25.58 5.95
N GLU A 142 -17.92 -26.34 4.86
CA GLU A 142 -16.75 -26.91 4.16
C GLU A 142 -15.84 -25.82 3.59
N LEU A 143 -16.43 -24.76 3.03
CA LEU A 143 -15.71 -23.64 2.48
C LEU A 143 -15.05 -22.82 3.59
N PHE A 144 -15.77 -22.58 4.70
CA PHE A 144 -15.26 -21.92 5.88
C PHE A 144 -14.07 -22.67 6.47
N SER A 145 -14.15 -24.00 6.57
CA SER A 145 -13.04 -24.83 7.07
C SER A 145 -11.78 -24.69 6.21
N LYS A 146 -11.89 -24.80 4.88
CA LYS A 146 -10.76 -24.62 3.95
C LYS A 146 -10.17 -23.21 3.98
N PHE A 147 -11.04 -22.19 4.07
CA PHE A 147 -10.63 -20.80 4.15
C PHE A 147 -9.96 -20.46 5.49
N TYR A 148 -10.67 -20.65 6.59
CA TYR A 148 -10.28 -20.16 7.90
C TYR A 148 -9.28 -21.10 8.57
N HIS A 149 -9.62 -22.38 8.73
CA HIS A 149 -8.71 -23.34 9.37
C HIS A 149 -7.55 -23.72 8.43
N GLY A 150 -7.82 -23.93 7.15
CA GLY A 150 -6.79 -24.21 6.15
C GLY A 150 -5.93 -22.98 5.82
N PHE A 151 -6.37 -22.14 4.88
CA PHE A 151 -5.51 -21.08 4.35
C PHE A 151 -5.11 -20.02 5.39
N CYS A 152 -6.05 -19.51 6.18
CA CYS A 152 -5.76 -18.45 7.15
C CYS A 152 -4.92 -18.96 8.34
N LYS A 153 -5.33 -20.05 9.00
CA LYS A 153 -4.69 -20.52 10.24
C LYS A 153 -3.54 -21.51 10.04
N GLN A 154 -3.52 -22.32 8.98
CA GLN A 154 -2.39 -23.22 8.71
C GLN A 154 -1.32 -22.60 7.80
N HIS A 155 -1.65 -21.64 6.93
CA HIS A 155 -0.66 -21.03 6.04
C HIS A 155 -0.32 -19.57 6.37
N LEU A 156 -1.29 -18.65 6.32
CA LEU A 156 -0.99 -17.22 6.50
C LEU A 156 -0.50 -16.90 7.93
N TRP A 157 -1.21 -17.41 8.95
CA TRP A 157 -0.90 -17.13 10.35
C TRP A 157 0.53 -17.58 10.73
N PRO A 158 0.96 -18.84 10.49
CA PRO A 158 2.32 -19.24 10.80
C PRO A 158 3.37 -18.45 10.02
N LEU A 159 3.13 -18.22 8.72
CA LEU A 159 4.06 -17.48 7.89
C LEU A 159 4.27 -16.03 8.38
N PHE A 160 3.19 -15.33 8.73
CA PHE A 160 3.26 -13.96 9.22
C PHE A 160 3.92 -13.89 10.61
N HIS A 161 3.91 -14.99 11.35
CA HIS A 161 4.60 -15.16 12.63
C HIS A 161 5.97 -15.86 12.50
N TYR A 162 6.57 -15.83 11.30
CA TYR A 162 7.95 -16.29 11.03
C TYR A 162 8.16 -17.81 11.18
N MET A 163 7.09 -18.59 11.12
CA MET A 163 7.17 -20.05 11.01
C MET A 163 7.13 -20.46 9.54
N LEU A 164 8.26 -20.99 9.06
CA LEU A 164 8.37 -21.51 7.71
C LEU A 164 7.77 -22.92 7.60
N PRO A 165 7.16 -23.27 6.45
CA PRO A 165 6.62 -24.59 6.22
C PRO A 165 7.71 -25.62 5.88
N LEU A 166 8.59 -25.91 6.85
CA LEU A 166 9.77 -26.76 6.65
C LEU A 166 9.43 -28.26 6.57
N SER A 167 8.30 -28.68 7.13
CA SER A 167 7.84 -30.06 7.11
C SER A 167 6.32 -30.13 6.87
N PRO A 168 5.76 -31.29 6.49
CA PRO A 168 4.31 -31.45 6.38
C PRO A 168 3.57 -31.18 7.70
N ASP A 169 4.22 -31.41 8.83
CA ASP A 169 3.69 -31.14 10.16
C ASP A 169 3.75 -29.65 10.53
N LEU A 170 4.81 -28.93 10.14
CA LEU A 170 5.01 -27.51 10.44
C LEU A 170 4.50 -26.65 9.27
N GLY A 171 3.34 -26.02 9.40
CA GLY A 171 2.81 -25.02 8.42
C GLY A 171 2.24 -25.56 7.11
N GLY A 172 2.38 -26.87 6.84
CA GLY A 172 1.79 -27.59 5.71
C GLY A 172 2.32 -27.17 4.33
N ARG A 173 2.27 -28.09 3.34
CA ARG A 173 2.58 -27.73 1.94
C ARG A 173 1.49 -26.85 1.35
N PHE A 174 1.85 -25.90 0.49
CA PHE A 174 0.88 -25.04 -0.17
C PHE A 174 -0.16 -25.86 -0.94
N ASP A 175 -1.43 -25.66 -0.59
CA ASP A 175 -2.57 -26.27 -1.27
C ASP A 175 -3.35 -25.21 -2.06
N ARG A 176 -3.42 -25.42 -3.38
CA ARG A 176 -4.12 -24.55 -4.32
C ARG A 176 -5.63 -24.50 -4.04
N THR A 177 -6.23 -25.57 -3.53
CA THR A 177 -7.65 -25.62 -3.19
C THR A 177 -7.98 -24.74 -1.99
N LEU A 178 -7.08 -24.65 -1.01
CA LEU A 178 -7.21 -23.73 0.12
C LEU A 178 -7.14 -22.27 -0.33
N TRP A 179 -6.22 -21.96 -1.27
CA TRP A 179 -6.18 -20.63 -1.90
C TRP A 179 -7.46 -20.29 -2.66
N GLN A 180 -8.01 -21.24 -3.43
CA GLN A 180 -9.27 -21.04 -4.15
C GLN A 180 -10.43 -20.79 -3.17
N ALA A 181 -10.47 -21.51 -2.04
CA ALA A 181 -11.43 -21.27 -0.98
C ALA A 181 -11.29 -19.85 -0.40
N TYR A 182 -10.04 -19.42 -0.14
CA TYR A 182 -9.75 -18.06 0.34
C TYR A 182 -10.24 -16.96 -0.60
N VAL A 183 -9.95 -17.09 -1.89
CA VAL A 183 -10.44 -16.16 -2.92
C VAL A 183 -11.97 -16.18 -3.03
N SER A 184 -12.59 -17.37 -2.92
CA SER A 184 -14.04 -17.53 -2.99
C SER A 184 -14.75 -16.87 -1.82
N VAL A 185 -14.23 -17.03 -0.60
CA VAL A 185 -14.76 -16.34 0.58
C VAL A 185 -14.58 -14.82 0.47
N ASN A 186 -13.40 -14.33 0.07
CA ASN A 186 -13.18 -12.90 -0.16
C ASN A 186 -14.16 -12.32 -1.20
N LYS A 187 -14.55 -13.12 -2.20
CA LYS A 187 -15.59 -12.73 -3.17
C LYS A 187 -16.98 -12.65 -2.52
N ILE A 188 -17.37 -13.62 -1.70
CA ILE A 188 -18.66 -13.58 -0.96
C ILE A 188 -18.75 -12.30 -0.12
N PHE A 189 -17.67 -11.97 0.61
CA PHE A 189 -17.60 -10.73 1.36
C PHE A 189 -17.72 -9.48 0.47
N ALA A 190 -17.03 -9.45 -0.67
CA ALA A 190 -17.14 -8.35 -1.60
C ALA A 190 -18.58 -8.20 -2.14
N ASP A 191 -19.26 -9.31 -2.43
CA ASP A 191 -20.66 -9.32 -2.85
C ASP A 191 -21.58 -8.74 -1.74
N LYS A 192 -21.31 -9.05 -0.46
CA LYS A 192 -22.03 -8.45 0.68
C LYS A 192 -21.79 -6.96 0.86
N VAL A 193 -20.57 -6.48 0.66
CA VAL A 193 -20.31 -5.02 0.65
C VAL A 193 -21.06 -4.35 -0.50
N MET A 194 -21.09 -4.99 -1.68
CA MET A 194 -21.79 -4.48 -2.87
C MET A 194 -23.32 -4.38 -2.70
N GLU A 195 -23.91 -5.10 -1.74
CA GLU A 195 -25.35 -5.01 -1.43
C GLU A 195 -25.74 -3.69 -0.75
N VAL A 196 -24.80 -3.03 -0.04
CA VAL A 196 -25.11 -1.89 0.84
C VAL A 196 -24.33 -0.60 0.54
N ILE A 197 -23.28 -0.68 -0.29
CA ILE A 197 -22.39 0.43 -0.59
C ILE A 197 -22.99 1.43 -1.59
N ASN A 198 -22.89 2.72 -1.27
CA ASN A 198 -22.92 3.82 -2.22
C ASN A 198 -21.47 4.17 -2.63
N PRO A 199 -21.01 3.76 -3.82
CA PRO A 199 -19.58 3.75 -4.17
C PRO A 199 -18.94 5.14 -4.34
N ASP A 200 -19.74 6.19 -4.53
CA ASP A 200 -19.24 7.55 -4.71
C ASP A 200 -19.00 8.26 -3.36
N ASP A 201 -19.77 7.90 -2.32
CA ASP A 201 -19.80 8.61 -1.04
C ASP A 201 -19.19 7.78 0.10
N ASP A 202 -19.48 6.47 0.16
CA ASP A 202 -19.13 5.63 1.31
C ASP A 202 -17.64 5.30 1.36
N TYR A 203 -17.12 5.17 2.58
CA TYR A 203 -15.81 4.59 2.85
C TYR A 203 -15.94 3.11 3.19
N VAL A 204 -14.99 2.30 2.75
CA VAL A 204 -14.87 0.89 3.17
C VAL A 204 -13.54 0.68 3.87
N TRP A 205 -13.59 0.17 5.09
CA TRP A 205 -12.42 -0.17 5.87
C TRP A 205 -12.35 -1.67 6.13
N VAL A 206 -11.38 -2.31 5.49
CA VAL A 206 -11.17 -3.76 5.51
C VAL A 206 -10.12 -4.12 6.57
N HIS A 207 -10.41 -5.15 7.37
CA HIS A 207 -9.54 -5.57 8.46
C HIS A 207 -8.95 -6.97 8.27
N ASP A 208 -7.63 -7.02 8.45
CA ASP A 208 -6.80 -8.19 8.73
C ASP A 208 -6.54 -9.18 7.57
N TYR A 209 -5.63 -10.13 7.82
CA TYR A 209 -5.11 -11.09 6.83
C TYR A 209 -6.16 -12.02 6.20
N HIS A 210 -7.35 -12.13 6.80
CA HIS A 210 -8.46 -12.92 6.27
C HIS A 210 -9.01 -12.36 4.95
N LEU A 211 -8.89 -11.04 4.74
CA LEU A 211 -9.59 -10.31 3.67
C LEU A 211 -8.64 -9.51 2.76
N MET A 212 -7.40 -9.97 2.58
CA MET A 212 -6.37 -9.24 1.81
C MET A 212 -6.69 -9.15 0.31
N VAL A 213 -7.54 -10.04 -0.22
CA VAL A 213 -7.91 -10.03 -1.65
C VAL A 213 -9.13 -9.17 -1.93
N LEU A 214 -9.97 -8.93 -0.91
CA LEU A 214 -11.21 -8.17 -1.00
C LEU A 214 -11.07 -6.79 -1.67
N PRO A 215 -10.02 -5.98 -1.42
CA PRO A 215 -9.86 -4.70 -2.10
C PRO A 215 -9.83 -4.81 -3.63
N THR A 216 -9.30 -5.91 -4.18
CA THR A 216 -9.31 -6.15 -5.64
C THR A 216 -10.72 -6.28 -6.18
N PHE A 217 -11.59 -7.02 -5.49
CA PHE A 217 -12.96 -7.23 -5.95
C PHE A 217 -13.78 -5.94 -5.93
N LEU A 218 -13.66 -5.16 -4.86
CA LEU A 218 -14.34 -3.88 -4.73
C LEU A 218 -13.83 -2.88 -5.78
N ARG A 219 -12.51 -2.73 -5.91
CA ARG A 219 -11.90 -1.81 -6.87
C ARG A 219 -12.23 -2.18 -8.32
N LYS A 220 -12.33 -3.48 -8.63
CA LYS A 220 -12.73 -3.97 -9.94
C LYS A 220 -14.17 -3.62 -10.29
N ARG A 221 -15.06 -3.59 -9.30
CA ARG A 221 -16.45 -3.17 -9.51
C ARG A 221 -16.57 -1.65 -9.58
N PHE A 222 -15.88 -0.96 -8.69
CA PHE A 222 -15.94 0.48 -8.51
C PHE A 222 -14.52 1.05 -8.48
N ASN A 223 -14.04 1.55 -9.62
CA ASN A 223 -12.64 2.01 -9.74
C ASN A 223 -12.27 3.15 -8.76
N ARG A 224 -13.26 3.87 -8.22
CA ARG A 224 -13.11 5.04 -7.35
C ARG A 224 -13.53 4.82 -5.89
N VAL A 225 -13.92 3.60 -5.51
CA VAL A 225 -14.35 3.31 -4.13
C VAL A 225 -13.30 3.76 -3.11
N LYS A 226 -13.69 4.35 -1.99
CA LYS A 226 -12.74 4.84 -0.98
C LYS A 226 -12.35 3.67 -0.07
N LEU A 227 -11.14 3.13 -0.21
CA LEU A 227 -10.73 1.87 0.45
C LEU A 227 -9.56 2.04 1.42
N GLY A 228 -9.83 1.74 2.69
CA GLY A 228 -8.80 1.50 3.71
C GLY A 228 -8.60 0.01 3.95
N PHE A 229 -7.36 -0.40 4.24
CA PHE A 229 -7.04 -1.73 4.75
C PHE A 229 -6.16 -1.59 6.00
N PHE A 230 -6.40 -2.37 7.05
CA PHE A 230 -5.53 -2.42 8.23
C PHE A 230 -5.13 -3.86 8.56
N LEU A 231 -3.83 -4.13 8.67
CA LEU A 231 -3.31 -5.44 9.07
C LEU A 231 -3.03 -5.48 10.58
N HIS A 232 -3.72 -6.37 11.29
CA HIS A 232 -3.54 -6.53 12.74
C HIS A 232 -2.44 -7.54 13.11
N SER A 233 -2.15 -8.46 12.20
CA SER A 233 -1.02 -9.38 12.33
C SER A 233 0.32 -8.71 11.96
N PRO A 234 1.48 -9.28 12.36
CA PRO A 234 2.76 -8.85 11.83
C PRO A 234 2.80 -8.99 10.30
N PHE A 235 3.65 -8.18 9.65
CA PHE A 235 4.02 -8.42 8.25
C PHE A 235 5.46 -8.96 8.21
N PRO A 236 5.69 -10.14 7.61
CA PRO A 236 6.99 -10.79 7.65
C PRO A 236 7.99 -10.13 6.70
N SER A 237 9.29 -10.32 6.96
CA SER A 237 10.35 -9.87 6.07
C SER A 237 10.21 -10.48 4.66
N SER A 238 10.81 -9.84 3.67
CA SER A 238 10.74 -10.30 2.27
C SER A 238 11.28 -11.72 2.07
N GLU A 239 12.26 -12.15 2.86
CA GLU A 239 12.80 -13.51 2.83
C GLU A 239 11.80 -14.58 3.28
N ILE A 240 10.99 -14.26 4.29
CA ILE A 240 9.93 -15.16 4.75
C ILE A 240 8.72 -15.05 3.81
N TYR A 241 8.30 -13.83 3.48
CA TYR A 241 7.14 -13.58 2.62
C TYR A 241 7.28 -14.21 1.23
N ARG A 242 8.50 -14.25 0.66
CA ARG A 242 8.71 -14.82 -0.69
C ARG A 242 8.46 -16.33 -0.78
N THR A 243 8.45 -17.04 0.35
CA THR A 243 8.10 -18.46 0.39
C THR A 243 6.62 -18.70 0.06
N LEU A 244 5.76 -17.68 0.17
CA LEU A 244 4.35 -17.78 -0.21
C LEU A 244 4.19 -17.85 -1.74
N PRO A 245 3.57 -18.91 -2.29
CA PRO A 245 3.42 -19.04 -3.74
C PRO A 245 2.54 -17.95 -4.36
N VAL A 246 1.56 -17.42 -3.62
CA VAL A 246 0.61 -16.38 -4.06
C VAL A 246 0.96 -14.96 -3.58
N ARG A 247 2.24 -14.74 -3.27
CA ARG A 247 2.78 -13.47 -2.74
C ARG A 247 2.48 -12.26 -3.62
N VAL A 248 2.58 -12.41 -4.94
CA VAL A 248 2.39 -11.31 -5.89
C VAL A 248 0.93 -10.89 -5.95
N GLU A 249 0.01 -11.87 -5.95
CA GLU A 249 -1.43 -11.64 -5.96
C GLU A 249 -1.89 -10.91 -4.69
N LEU A 250 -1.38 -11.30 -3.52
CA LEU A 250 -1.73 -10.65 -2.25
C LEU A 250 -1.19 -9.21 -2.17
N LEU A 251 0.06 -8.96 -2.55
CA LEU A 251 0.60 -7.59 -2.58
C LEU A 251 -0.18 -6.70 -3.54
N ARG A 252 -0.44 -7.18 -4.76
CA ARG A 252 -1.24 -6.44 -5.74
C ARG A 252 -2.66 -6.18 -5.23
N ALA A 253 -3.24 -7.14 -4.52
CA ALA A 253 -4.56 -6.96 -3.96
C ALA A 253 -4.60 -5.87 -2.90
N LEU A 254 -3.65 -5.87 -1.96
CA LEU A 254 -3.52 -4.79 -0.97
C LEU A 254 -3.28 -3.43 -1.63
N LEU A 255 -2.47 -3.37 -2.70
CA LEU A 255 -2.23 -2.14 -3.46
C LEU A 255 -3.47 -1.62 -4.20
N ASN A 256 -4.61 -2.34 -4.22
CA ASN A 256 -5.89 -1.78 -4.66
C ASN A 256 -6.59 -0.91 -3.60
N SER A 257 -6.07 -0.86 -2.36
CA SER A 257 -6.48 0.11 -1.34
C SER A 257 -5.89 1.51 -1.61
N ASP A 258 -6.42 2.52 -0.93
CA ASP A 258 -5.93 3.90 -0.96
C ASP A 258 -5.07 4.20 0.28
N LEU A 259 -5.43 3.61 1.43
CA LEU A 259 -4.66 3.62 2.66
C LEU A 259 -4.43 2.20 3.20
N ILE A 260 -3.19 1.86 3.56
CA ILE A 260 -2.83 0.59 4.20
C ILE A 260 -2.20 0.88 5.56
N GLY A 261 -2.78 0.33 6.63
CA GLY A 261 -2.34 0.50 8.01
C GLY A 261 -1.60 -0.71 8.57
N PHE A 262 -0.57 -0.43 9.37
CA PHE A 262 0.18 -1.41 10.16
C PHE A 262 0.39 -0.89 11.59
N HIS A 263 0.59 -1.79 12.55
CA HIS A 263 0.85 -1.41 13.93
C HIS A 263 2.23 -0.75 14.16
N THR A 264 3.28 -1.28 13.52
CA THR A 264 4.66 -0.83 13.77
C THR A 264 5.35 -0.43 12.47
N PHE A 265 6.41 0.37 12.60
CA PHE A 265 7.24 0.76 11.46
C PHE A 265 7.90 -0.46 10.82
N ASP A 266 8.30 -1.48 11.59
CA ASP A 266 8.91 -2.68 11.03
C ASP A 266 7.98 -3.44 10.09
N TYR A 267 6.71 -3.61 10.47
CA TYR A 267 5.74 -4.30 9.62
C TYR A 267 5.51 -3.53 8.31
N ALA A 268 5.35 -2.21 8.40
CA ALA A 268 5.23 -1.35 7.22
C ALA A 268 6.49 -1.39 6.35
N ARG A 269 7.68 -1.32 6.94
CA ARG A 269 8.97 -1.42 6.25
C ARG A 269 9.12 -2.75 5.51
N HIS A 270 8.70 -3.85 6.12
CA HIS A 270 8.72 -5.16 5.47
C HIS A 270 7.74 -5.24 4.29
N PHE A 271 6.53 -4.70 4.43
CA PHE A 271 5.59 -4.58 3.31
C PHE A 271 6.17 -3.76 2.15
N LEU A 272 6.73 -2.58 2.45
CA LEU A 272 7.39 -1.71 1.46
C LEU A 272 8.55 -2.43 0.75
N SER A 273 9.36 -3.17 1.50
CA SER A 273 10.45 -3.99 0.94
C SER A 273 9.91 -5.08 0.01
N CYS A 274 8.81 -5.74 0.37
CA CYS A 274 8.17 -6.74 -0.49
C CYS A 274 7.60 -6.12 -1.76
N CYS A 275 6.95 -4.96 -1.69
CA CYS A 275 6.47 -4.23 -2.87
C CYS A 275 7.63 -3.80 -3.78
N SER A 276 8.72 -3.31 -3.21
CA SER A 276 9.89 -2.90 -4.00
C SER A 276 10.56 -4.10 -4.67
N ARG A 277 10.87 -5.17 -3.93
CA ARG A 277 11.56 -6.36 -4.47
C ARG A 277 10.70 -7.15 -5.46
N MET A 278 9.43 -7.41 -5.11
CA MET A 278 8.59 -8.32 -5.91
C MET A 278 7.81 -7.64 -7.03
N LEU A 279 7.58 -6.32 -6.93
CA LEU A 279 6.76 -5.58 -7.89
C LEU A 279 7.51 -4.41 -8.55
N GLY A 280 8.76 -4.10 -8.13
CA GLY A 280 9.51 -2.95 -8.64
C GLY A 280 8.91 -1.60 -8.24
N VAL A 281 8.04 -1.56 -7.23
CA VAL A 281 7.33 -0.33 -6.83
C VAL A 281 8.16 0.47 -5.85
N SER A 282 8.56 1.68 -6.23
CA SER A 282 9.24 2.61 -5.34
C SER A 282 8.26 3.30 -4.39
N TYR A 283 8.70 3.56 -3.16
CA TYR A 283 7.97 4.39 -2.20
C TYR A 283 8.75 5.67 -1.90
N GLN A 284 8.04 6.74 -1.53
CA GLN A 284 8.62 8.02 -1.16
C GLN A 284 8.04 8.46 0.18
N SER A 285 8.89 9.05 1.03
CA SER A 285 8.44 9.80 2.21
C SER A 285 8.35 11.27 1.82
N LYS A 286 7.15 11.85 1.83
CA LYS A 286 6.93 13.28 1.56
C LYS A 286 6.20 13.88 2.75
N ARG A 287 6.68 15.00 3.29
CA ARG A 287 5.99 15.78 4.35
C ARG A 287 5.42 14.91 5.51
N GLY A 288 6.19 13.92 5.96
CA GLY A 288 5.82 13.06 7.09
C GLY A 288 4.86 11.90 6.80
N TYR A 289 4.49 11.65 5.54
CA TYR A 289 3.72 10.45 5.16
C TYR A 289 4.48 9.60 4.14
N ILE A 290 4.27 8.28 4.20
CA ILE A 290 4.87 7.31 3.28
C ILE A 290 3.83 6.96 2.22
N GLY A 291 4.20 7.07 0.95
CA GLY A 291 3.33 6.73 -0.19
C GLY A 291 4.04 5.90 -1.24
N LEU A 292 3.35 4.92 -1.81
CA LEU A 292 3.77 4.15 -2.97
C LEU A 292 3.08 4.71 -4.22
N GLU A 293 3.85 4.99 -5.26
CA GLU A 293 3.27 5.31 -6.57
C GLU A 293 2.95 4.02 -7.32
N TYR A 294 1.66 3.75 -7.52
CA TYR A 294 1.18 2.53 -8.14
C TYR A 294 0.20 2.87 -9.28
N TYR A 295 0.71 2.81 -10.52
CA TYR A 295 -0.04 3.10 -11.75
C TYR A 295 -0.75 4.48 -11.72
N GLY A 296 -0.05 5.51 -11.24
CA GLY A 296 -0.59 6.87 -11.16
C GLY A 296 -1.56 7.09 -10.01
N ARG A 297 -1.73 6.11 -9.11
CA ARG A 297 -2.34 6.31 -7.79
C ARG A 297 -1.24 6.38 -6.73
N THR A 298 -1.50 7.12 -5.66
CA THR A 298 -0.66 7.10 -4.46
C THR A 298 -1.34 6.22 -3.42
N VAL A 299 -0.74 5.07 -3.12
CA VAL A 299 -1.18 4.20 -2.01
C VAL A 299 -0.46 4.66 -0.76
N SER A 300 -1.20 5.21 0.20
CA SER A 300 -0.64 5.76 1.43
C SER A 300 -0.43 4.66 2.47
N ILE A 301 0.63 4.77 3.28
CA ILE A 301 0.94 3.85 4.37
C ILE A 301 0.80 4.56 5.70
N LYS A 302 -0.04 4.01 6.58
CA LYS A 302 -0.22 4.45 7.96
C LYS A 302 0.47 3.48 8.91
N ILE A 303 1.18 4.03 9.88
CA ILE A 303 1.74 3.27 11.00
C ILE A 303 1.09 3.80 12.26
N LEU A 304 0.27 2.97 12.90
CA LEU A 304 -0.42 3.35 14.12
C LEU A 304 -0.78 2.11 14.95
N PRO A 305 -0.21 1.96 16.17
CA PRO A 305 -0.65 0.95 17.12
C PRO A 305 -2.13 1.12 17.43
N VAL A 306 -2.87 0.01 17.50
CA VAL A 306 -4.24 0.05 18.02
C VAL A 306 -4.21 0.12 19.55
N GLY A 307 -5.10 0.93 20.11
CA GLY A 307 -5.29 1.09 21.55
C GLY A 307 -6.35 0.15 22.13
N ILE A 308 -6.70 0.40 23.39
CA ILE A 308 -7.81 -0.27 24.10
C ILE A 308 -8.98 0.69 24.30
N HIS A 309 -10.16 0.15 24.59
CA HIS A 309 -11.32 0.97 24.92
C HIS A 309 -11.37 1.31 26.42
N MET A 310 -11.04 2.56 26.76
CA MET A 310 -10.93 3.02 28.15
C MET A 310 -12.26 2.96 28.91
N GLY A 311 -13.37 3.38 28.27
CA GLY A 311 -14.70 3.42 28.89
C GLY A 311 -15.21 2.04 29.32
N GLN A 312 -15.18 1.08 28.40
CA GLN A 312 -15.51 -0.32 28.64
C GLN A 312 -14.67 -0.96 29.76
N LEU A 313 -13.34 -0.76 29.78
CA LEU A 313 -12.52 -1.33 30.85
C LEU A 313 -12.88 -0.75 32.22
N ARG A 314 -13.13 0.57 32.29
CA ARG A 314 -13.59 1.22 33.53
C ARG A 314 -14.96 0.70 33.97
N SER A 315 -15.91 0.55 33.04
CA SER A 315 -17.25 0.04 33.38
C SER A 315 -17.20 -1.37 33.95
N VAL A 316 -16.32 -2.23 33.44
CA VAL A 316 -16.12 -3.60 33.96
C VAL A 316 -15.39 -3.59 35.31
N LEU A 317 -14.46 -2.66 35.54
CA LEU A 317 -13.79 -2.49 36.84
C LEU A 317 -14.77 -2.04 37.94
N ASP A 318 -15.78 -1.23 37.60
CA ASP A 318 -16.77 -0.72 38.55
C ASP A 318 -17.93 -1.68 38.86
N LEU A 319 -17.94 -2.87 38.26
CA LEU A 319 -18.95 -3.90 38.51
C LEU A 319 -18.79 -4.51 39.93
N PRO A 320 -19.90 -4.69 40.68
CA PRO A 320 -19.87 -5.35 41.98
C PRO A 320 -19.29 -6.77 41.94
N GLU A 321 -19.48 -7.49 40.83
CA GLU A 321 -18.93 -8.83 40.63
C GLU A 321 -17.39 -8.78 40.54
N THR A 322 -16.83 -7.75 39.90
CA THR A 322 -15.39 -7.54 39.82
C THR A 322 -14.81 -7.22 41.18
N GLU A 323 -15.45 -6.33 41.94
CA GLU A 323 -15.07 -5.95 43.31
C GLU A 323 -15.05 -7.17 44.24
N SER A 324 -16.16 -7.91 44.29
CA SER A 324 -16.28 -9.14 45.07
C SER A 324 -15.20 -10.14 44.69
N LYS A 325 -14.84 -10.21 43.41
CA LYS A 325 -13.82 -11.13 42.94
C LYS A 325 -12.41 -10.70 43.32
N VAL A 326 -12.11 -9.41 43.24
CA VAL A 326 -10.83 -8.86 43.70
C VAL A 326 -10.63 -9.18 45.18
N ALA A 327 -11.65 -8.98 46.03
CA ALA A 327 -11.59 -9.35 47.45
C ALA A 327 -11.29 -10.84 47.66
N GLN A 328 -12.02 -11.73 46.97
CA GLN A 328 -11.79 -13.18 47.04
C GLN A 328 -10.36 -13.58 46.61
N LEU A 329 -9.83 -12.94 45.56
CA LEU A 329 -8.47 -13.22 45.10
C LEU A 329 -7.40 -12.69 46.06
N CYS A 330 -7.65 -11.53 46.70
CA CYS A 330 -6.77 -11.00 47.74
C CYS A 330 -6.67 -11.96 48.93
N ASP A 331 -7.81 -12.52 49.37
CA ASP A 331 -7.83 -13.53 50.43
C ASP A 331 -7.13 -14.82 49.99
N LYS A 332 -7.40 -15.30 48.76
CA LYS A 332 -6.79 -16.52 48.22
C LYS A 332 -5.26 -16.44 48.11
N PHE A 333 -4.73 -15.28 47.73
CA PHE A 333 -3.30 -15.05 47.54
C PHE A 333 -2.67 -14.25 48.69
N GLN A 334 -3.31 -14.22 49.86
CA GLN A 334 -2.80 -13.49 51.01
C GLN A 334 -1.36 -13.93 51.35
N GLY A 335 -0.46 -12.95 51.50
CA GLY A 335 0.96 -13.19 51.79
C GLY A 335 1.78 -13.70 50.60
N LYS A 336 1.20 -13.76 49.39
CA LYS A 336 1.87 -14.19 48.15
C LYS A 336 1.91 -13.04 47.14
N THR A 337 2.97 -12.99 46.34
CA THR A 337 3.11 -12.07 45.20
C THR A 337 2.67 -12.77 43.93
N VAL A 338 1.74 -12.16 43.18
CA VAL A 338 1.16 -12.76 41.98
C VAL A 338 1.83 -12.20 40.72
N LEU A 339 2.36 -13.11 39.91
CA LEU A 339 2.75 -12.87 38.52
C LEU A 339 1.60 -13.36 37.62
N LEU A 340 1.32 -12.64 36.53
CA LEU A 340 0.19 -12.95 35.66
C LEU A 340 0.60 -13.09 34.20
N GLY A 341 0.27 -14.22 33.59
CA GLY A 341 0.28 -14.41 32.15
C GLY A 341 -1.15 -14.61 31.63
N VAL A 342 -1.51 -13.92 30.54
CA VAL A 342 -2.80 -14.11 29.87
C VAL A 342 -2.53 -14.23 28.39
N ASP A 343 -2.80 -15.41 27.83
CA ASP A 343 -2.48 -15.72 26.45
C ASP A 343 -3.54 -16.61 25.82
N ASP A 344 -3.70 -16.52 24.50
CA ASP A 344 -4.45 -17.52 23.76
C ASP A 344 -3.63 -18.80 23.62
N MET A 345 -4.29 -19.96 23.59
CA MET A 345 -3.61 -21.23 23.28
C MET A 345 -3.14 -21.26 21.83
N ASP A 346 -1.93 -20.75 21.62
CA ASP A 346 -1.26 -20.59 20.35
C ASP A 346 0.26 -20.69 20.55
N ILE A 347 0.93 -21.34 19.60
CA ILE A 347 2.36 -21.64 19.64
C ILE A 347 3.23 -20.37 19.70
N PHE A 348 2.74 -19.26 19.15
CA PHE A 348 3.47 -17.99 19.11
C PHE A 348 3.41 -17.21 20.42
N LYS A 349 2.59 -17.64 21.39
CA LYS A 349 2.48 -16.98 22.70
C LYS A 349 3.57 -17.40 23.70
N GLY A 350 4.37 -18.42 23.39
CA GLY A 350 5.53 -18.78 24.21
C GLY A 350 5.18 -19.17 25.65
N ILE A 351 4.00 -19.76 25.87
CA ILE A 351 3.52 -20.14 27.21
C ILE A 351 4.48 -21.14 27.86
N SER A 352 4.98 -22.14 27.12
CA SER A 352 5.95 -23.11 27.63
C SER A 352 7.25 -22.44 28.09
N LEU A 353 7.82 -21.55 27.27
CA LEU A 353 9.02 -20.77 27.62
C LEU A 353 8.82 -19.94 28.90
N LYS A 354 7.64 -19.33 29.07
CA LYS A 354 7.29 -18.58 30.27
C LYS A 354 7.27 -19.47 31.52
N LEU A 355 6.69 -20.66 31.41
CA LEU A 355 6.62 -21.62 32.51
C LEU A 355 8.01 -22.14 32.90
N LEU A 356 8.86 -22.43 31.91
CA LEU A 356 10.26 -22.83 32.13
C LEU A 356 11.05 -21.72 32.83
N ALA A 357 10.87 -20.46 32.43
CA ALA A 357 11.53 -19.33 33.08
C ALA A 357 11.04 -19.14 34.53
N PHE A 358 9.76 -19.38 34.81
CA PHE A 358 9.25 -19.36 36.17
C PHE A 358 9.80 -20.50 37.02
N GLU A 359 9.89 -21.72 36.47
CA GLU A 359 10.57 -22.83 37.14
C GLU A 359 12.02 -22.47 37.48
N GLN A 360 12.74 -21.88 36.53
CA GLN A 360 14.12 -21.48 36.72
C GLN A 360 14.29 -20.37 37.76
N LEU A 361 13.35 -19.41 37.83
CA LEU A 361 13.28 -18.42 38.91
C LEU A 361 13.18 -19.10 40.28
N LEU A 362 12.30 -20.09 40.43
CA LEU A 362 12.12 -20.83 41.68
C LEU A 362 13.30 -21.76 42.00
N ALA A 363 14.00 -22.25 40.98
CA ALA A 363 15.22 -23.03 41.14
C ALA A 363 16.34 -22.18 41.75
N HIS A 364 16.58 -20.97 41.22
CA HIS A 364 17.65 -20.07 41.68
C HIS A 364 17.32 -19.32 42.97
N HIS A 365 16.04 -18.99 43.21
CA HIS A 365 15.61 -18.18 44.37
C HIS A 365 14.73 -18.99 45.32
N HIS A 366 15.38 -19.78 46.18
CA HIS A 366 14.70 -20.60 47.19
C HIS A 366 13.79 -19.78 48.13
N ASP A 367 14.15 -18.53 48.39
CA ASP A 367 13.43 -17.59 49.25
C ASP A 367 12.05 -17.18 48.71
N LYS A 368 11.81 -17.36 47.41
CA LYS A 368 10.55 -17.04 46.71
C LYS A 368 9.57 -18.20 46.63
N ARG A 369 10.02 -19.43 46.95
CA ARG A 369 9.15 -20.62 46.93
C ARG A 369 8.02 -20.48 47.93
N GLY A 370 6.79 -20.75 47.49
CA GLY A 370 5.58 -20.57 48.29
C GLY A 370 5.16 -19.11 48.52
N LYS A 371 6.01 -18.13 48.17
CA LYS A 371 5.73 -16.69 48.29
C LYS A 371 5.39 -16.05 46.95
N VAL A 372 5.95 -16.52 45.84
CA VAL A 372 5.64 -16.01 44.50
C VAL A 372 4.83 -17.06 43.74
N VAL A 373 3.74 -16.64 43.09
CA VAL A 373 2.84 -17.51 42.33
C VAL A 373 2.65 -16.95 40.92
N LEU A 374 2.79 -17.80 39.91
CA LEU A 374 2.41 -17.50 38.53
C LEU A 374 0.98 -17.99 38.26
N VAL A 375 0.08 -17.07 37.93
CA VAL A 375 -1.23 -17.39 37.37
C VAL A 375 -1.14 -17.27 35.85
N GLN A 376 -1.28 -18.39 35.14
CA GLN A 376 -1.37 -18.41 33.68
C GLN A 376 -2.81 -18.68 33.25
N ILE A 377 -3.43 -17.70 32.61
CA ILE A 377 -4.75 -17.83 31.98
C ILE A 377 -4.55 -18.14 30.50
N ALA A 378 -5.10 -19.27 30.08
CA ALA A 378 -5.02 -19.76 28.71
C ALA A 378 -6.41 -19.69 28.06
N ASN A 379 -6.64 -18.71 27.17
CA ASN A 379 -7.89 -18.66 26.42
C ASN A 379 -7.93 -19.81 25.39
N PRO A 380 -9.13 -20.34 25.06
CA PRO A 380 -9.27 -21.41 24.09
C PRO A 380 -8.60 -21.10 22.75
N ALA A 381 -8.07 -22.13 22.11
CA ALA A 381 -7.40 -21.98 20.82
C ALA A 381 -8.38 -21.50 19.74
N ARG A 382 -7.94 -20.53 18.91
CA ARG A 382 -8.74 -19.96 17.83
C ARG A 382 -8.76 -20.82 16.56
N GLY A 383 -8.01 -21.92 16.51
CA GLY A 383 -7.86 -22.81 15.36
C GLY A 383 -7.74 -24.28 15.76
N ARG A 384 -7.84 -25.17 14.77
CA ARG A 384 -7.67 -26.62 14.94
C ARG A 384 -6.42 -27.06 14.18
N GLY A 385 -5.58 -27.88 14.82
CA GLY A 385 -4.34 -28.36 14.22
C GLY A 385 -3.48 -29.14 15.22
N LYS A 386 -2.55 -29.93 14.70
CA LYS A 386 -1.62 -30.75 15.49
C LYS A 386 -0.73 -29.87 16.38
N ASP A 387 -0.20 -28.77 15.83
CA ASP A 387 0.64 -27.81 16.57
C ASP A 387 -0.07 -27.23 17.81
N VAL A 388 -1.37 -26.95 17.70
CA VAL A 388 -2.18 -26.45 18.81
C VAL A 388 -2.37 -27.53 19.88
N GLN A 389 -2.60 -28.78 19.47
CA GLN A 389 -2.73 -29.91 20.39
C GLN A 389 -1.40 -30.23 21.08
N GLU A 390 -0.27 -30.11 20.37
CA GLU A 390 1.07 -30.28 20.92
C GLU A 390 1.36 -29.22 21.98
N VAL A 391 1.09 -27.94 21.71
CA VAL A 391 1.27 -26.87 22.71
C VAL A 391 0.32 -27.00 23.88
N GLN A 392 -0.94 -27.43 23.67
CA GLN A 392 -1.83 -27.78 24.76
C GLN A 392 -1.24 -28.89 25.63
N SER A 393 -0.80 -29.99 25.02
CA SER A 393 -0.24 -31.14 25.72
C SER A 393 1.03 -30.78 26.50
N GLU A 394 1.96 -30.05 25.88
CA GLU A 394 3.19 -29.58 26.49
C GLU A 394 2.91 -28.61 27.65
N THR A 395 1.99 -27.66 27.45
CA THR A 395 1.60 -26.69 28.47
C THR A 395 0.98 -27.40 29.67
N TYR A 396 0.02 -28.30 29.45
CA TYR A 396 -0.62 -29.04 30.54
C TYR A 396 0.37 -29.97 31.26
N ALA A 397 1.26 -30.65 30.53
CA ALA A 397 2.31 -31.48 31.13
C ALA A 397 3.28 -30.65 31.99
N THR A 398 3.68 -29.47 31.50
CA THR A 398 4.57 -28.55 32.22
C THR A 398 3.89 -27.99 33.46
N VAL A 399 2.62 -27.54 33.35
CA VAL A 399 1.81 -27.08 34.48
C VAL A 399 1.63 -28.18 35.52
N ALA A 400 1.33 -29.42 35.10
CA ALA A 400 1.18 -30.55 35.99
C ALA A 400 2.48 -30.85 36.74
N ARG A 401 3.62 -30.91 36.04
CA ARG A 401 4.94 -31.15 36.63
C ARG A 401 5.35 -30.05 37.63
N ILE A 402 5.13 -28.78 37.29
CA ILE A 402 5.41 -27.64 38.18
C ILE A 402 4.49 -27.69 39.41
N ASN A 403 3.19 -27.97 39.23
CA ASN A 403 2.25 -28.05 40.35
C ASN A 403 2.43 -29.31 41.21
N GLU A 404 2.89 -30.43 40.66
CA GLU A 404 3.27 -31.61 41.44
C GLU A 404 4.44 -31.29 42.36
N ALA A 405 5.41 -30.52 41.86
CA ALA A 405 6.53 -30.05 42.64
C ALA A 405 6.15 -28.94 43.65
N PHE A 406 5.16 -28.07 43.34
CA PHE A 406 4.98 -26.78 44.04
C PHE A 406 3.52 -26.27 44.28
N GLY A 407 2.45 -26.97 43.88
CA GLY A 407 1.12 -26.38 43.60
C GLY A 407 -0.03 -26.58 44.62
N GLN A 408 -1.14 -25.81 44.44
CA GLN A 408 -2.46 -25.89 45.11
C GLN A 408 -3.63 -25.44 44.16
N PRO A 409 -4.92 -25.83 44.35
CA PRO A 409 -5.97 -25.77 43.29
C PRO A 409 -6.83 -24.48 43.16
N GLY A 410 -7.37 -24.23 41.95
CA GLY A 410 -8.59 -23.41 41.66
C GLY A 410 -8.45 -22.30 40.57
N TYR A 411 -9.42 -22.15 39.64
CA TYR A 411 -9.43 -21.18 38.50
C TYR A 411 -10.73 -20.37 38.39
N GLU A 412 -10.65 -19.03 38.15
CA GLU A 412 -11.79 -18.08 38.06
C GLU A 412 -11.42 -16.80 37.22
N PRO A 413 -12.23 -15.71 37.05
CA PRO A 413 -12.23 -14.77 35.90
C PRO A 413 -11.14 -13.66 35.85
N ARG A 414 -10.83 -13.19 34.63
CA ARG A 414 -9.60 -12.48 34.19
C ARG A 414 -9.29 -11.08 34.78
N ILE A 415 -10.23 -10.13 34.81
CA ILE A 415 -9.92 -8.71 35.13
C ILE A 415 -9.48 -8.52 36.58
N ALA A 416 -10.09 -9.26 37.50
CA ALA A 416 -9.70 -9.23 38.91
C ALA A 416 -8.23 -9.67 39.11
N TYR A 417 -7.69 -10.55 38.26
CA TYR A 417 -6.27 -10.91 38.30
C TYR A 417 -5.36 -9.77 37.87
N TYR A 418 -5.75 -8.94 36.88
CA TYR A 418 -4.93 -7.78 36.51
C TYR A 418 -4.76 -6.80 37.67
N VAL A 419 -5.82 -6.61 38.47
CA VAL A 419 -5.82 -5.71 39.63
C VAL A 419 -4.84 -6.20 40.71
N ILE A 420 -4.84 -7.50 41.02
CA ILE A 420 -4.03 -8.05 42.12
C ILE A 420 -2.59 -8.44 41.72
N ALA A 421 -2.33 -8.65 40.43
CA ALA A 421 -1.03 -9.10 39.96
C ALA A 421 0.02 -8.01 40.11
N GLU A 422 1.17 -8.30 40.73
CA GLU A 422 2.26 -7.34 40.90
C GLU A 422 3.02 -7.11 39.59
N CYS A 423 3.11 -8.14 38.74
CA CYS A 423 3.71 -8.04 37.42
C CYS A 423 2.95 -8.86 36.38
N CYS A 424 2.75 -8.28 35.19
CA CYS A 424 2.22 -8.99 34.03
C CYS A 424 3.34 -9.41 33.07
N LEU A 425 3.30 -10.68 32.65
CA LEU A 425 4.29 -11.37 31.83
C LEU A 425 3.72 -11.65 30.43
N VAL A 426 4.20 -10.92 29.44
CA VAL A 426 3.80 -11.06 28.03
C VAL A 426 5.02 -11.42 27.20
N THR A 427 5.34 -12.71 27.17
CA THR A 427 6.57 -13.28 26.60
C THR A 427 6.33 -14.01 25.28
N ALA A 428 5.39 -13.53 24.46
CA ALA A 428 5.12 -14.12 23.15
C ALA A 428 6.35 -14.06 22.23
N VAL A 429 6.63 -15.15 21.52
CA VAL A 429 7.77 -15.22 20.58
C VAL A 429 7.54 -14.36 19.33
N ARG A 430 6.26 -14.17 18.95
CA ARG A 430 5.86 -13.21 17.91
C ARG A 430 4.39 -12.84 18.12
N ASP A 431 4.06 -11.57 18.03
CA ASP A 431 2.67 -11.10 18.10
C ASP A 431 2.50 -9.79 17.35
N GLY A 432 1.34 -9.59 16.71
CA GLY A 432 1.04 -8.38 15.93
C GLY A 432 0.93 -7.15 16.82
N MET A 433 -0.19 -7.04 17.53
CA MET A 433 -0.35 -6.13 18.67
C MET A 433 -0.89 -6.95 19.84
N ASN A 434 -0.28 -6.78 21.01
CA ASN A 434 -0.76 -7.41 22.23
C ASN A 434 -1.34 -6.34 23.16
N LEU A 435 -2.64 -6.42 23.43
CA LEU A 435 -3.36 -5.44 24.24
C LEU A 435 -3.39 -5.78 25.73
N ILE A 436 -2.94 -6.99 26.13
CA ILE A 436 -2.92 -7.44 27.53
C ILE A 436 -2.11 -6.48 28.42
N PRO A 437 -0.91 -5.99 28.02
CA PRO A 437 -0.21 -4.99 28.81
C PRO A 437 -1.03 -3.70 29.01
N TYR A 438 -1.77 -3.27 28.00
CA TYR A 438 -2.56 -2.03 28.06
C TYR A 438 -3.75 -2.23 29.02
N GLU A 439 -4.49 -3.33 28.89
CA GLU A 439 -5.55 -3.72 29.83
C GLU A 439 -5.03 -3.74 31.27
N TYR A 440 -3.88 -4.39 31.49
CA TYR A 440 -3.24 -4.48 32.81
C TYR A 440 -2.88 -3.12 33.39
N ILE A 441 -2.28 -2.22 32.60
CA ILE A 441 -1.94 -0.86 33.05
C ILE A 441 -3.20 -0.13 33.53
N ILE A 442 -4.31 -0.22 32.80
CA ILE A 442 -5.56 0.43 33.19
C ILE A 442 -6.19 -0.21 34.42
N CYS A 443 -6.14 -1.55 34.53
CA CYS A 443 -6.63 -2.23 35.74
C CYS A 443 -5.80 -1.88 36.98
N ARG A 444 -4.47 -1.67 36.83
CA ARG A 444 -3.59 -1.24 37.94
C ARG A 444 -3.76 0.24 38.32
N GLN A 445 -4.27 1.07 37.41
CA GLN A 445 -4.72 2.42 37.78
C GLN A 445 -5.87 2.35 38.78
N GLY A 446 -6.77 1.37 38.64
CA GLY A 446 -7.89 1.12 39.55
C GLY A 446 -9.01 2.14 39.44
N THR A 447 -9.97 2.01 40.35
CA THR A 447 -11.08 2.95 40.58
C THR A 447 -11.25 3.18 42.07
N ASP A 448 -11.94 4.26 42.47
CA ASP A 448 -12.08 4.62 43.90
C ASP A 448 -12.67 3.47 44.74
N LYS A 449 -13.64 2.73 44.19
CA LYS A 449 -14.26 1.55 44.85
C LYS A 449 -13.27 0.40 45.06
N LEU A 450 -12.43 0.14 44.06
CA LEU A 450 -11.42 -0.91 44.15
C LEU A 450 -10.31 -0.53 45.11
N ASP A 451 -9.96 0.76 45.19
CA ASP A 451 -9.00 1.26 46.17
C ASP A 451 -9.51 1.05 47.60
N GLU A 452 -10.80 1.33 47.85
CA GLU A 452 -11.45 1.03 49.14
C GLU A 452 -11.39 -0.47 49.47
N THR A 453 -11.74 -1.33 48.50
CA THR A 453 -11.70 -2.79 48.66
C THR A 453 -10.30 -3.32 48.97
N LEU A 454 -9.29 -2.74 48.34
CA LEU A 454 -7.89 -3.11 48.53
C LEU A 454 -7.25 -2.43 49.76
N ASN A 455 -8.00 -1.63 50.51
CA ASN A 455 -7.51 -0.78 51.61
C ASN A 455 -6.33 0.12 51.18
N LEU A 456 -6.34 0.59 49.94
CA LEU A 456 -5.36 1.51 49.40
C LEU A 456 -5.79 2.95 49.68
N ASN A 457 -4.83 3.80 50.04
CA ASN A 457 -5.09 5.24 50.09
C ASN A 457 -5.34 5.74 48.65
N PRO A 458 -6.48 6.40 48.36
CA PRO A 458 -6.76 6.93 47.02
C PRO A 458 -5.70 7.93 46.53
N SER A 459 -4.99 8.59 47.44
CA SER A 459 -3.87 9.50 47.14
C SER A 459 -2.53 8.79 46.95
N ALA A 460 -2.45 7.47 47.14
CA ALA A 460 -1.22 6.73 46.93
C ALA A 460 -0.91 6.61 45.42
N PRO A 461 0.36 6.81 45.02
CA PRO A 461 0.75 6.65 43.62
C PRO A 461 0.51 5.20 43.16
N LYS A 462 -0.03 5.07 41.95
CA LYS A 462 -0.30 3.77 41.32
C LYS A 462 0.99 3.16 40.77
N LYS A 463 0.98 1.84 40.61
CA LYS A 463 2.16 1.09 40.18
C LYS A 463 1.78 -0.10 39.32
N SER A 464 2.63 -0.43 38.35
CA SER A 464 2.48 -1.60 37.50
C SER A 464 3.85 -2.03 36.98
N MET A 465 4.16 -3.33 37.07
CA MET A 465 5.36 -3.89 36.44
C MET A 465 5.01 -4.79 35.26
N LEU A 466 5.82 -4.69 34.21
CA LEU A 466 5.63 -5.38 32.94
C LEU A 466 6.95 -6.04 32.51
N VAL A 467 6.89 -7.35 32.23
CA VAL A 467 7.93 -8.06 31.49
C VAL A 467 7.37 -8.40 30.12
N VAL A 468 7.99 -7.85 29.08
CA VAL A 468 7.40 -7.83 27.73
C VAL A 468 8.44 -8.31 26.71
N SER A 469 8.01 -9.19 25.82
CA SER A 469 8.83 -9.64 24.70
C SER A 469 9.22 -8.49 23.78
N GLU A 470 10.45 -8.48 23.28
CA GLU A 470 10.87 -7.53 22.23
C GLU A 470 10.18 -7.78 20.87
N PHE A 471 9.52 -8.92 20.70
CA PHE A 471 8.93 -9.37 19.43
C PHE A 471 7.42 -9.11 19.29
N ILE A 472 6.84 -8.27 20.14
CA ILE A 472 5.41 -7.90 20.10
C ILE A 472 5.21 -6.42 19.78
N GLY A 473 4.15 -6.08 19.04
CA GLY A 473 3.96 -4.73 18.54
C GLY A 473 3.75 -3.62 19.57
N CYS A 474 3.37 -3.93 20.81
CA CYS A 474 3.24 -2.92 21.88
C CYS A 474 4.58 -2.62 22.59
N SER A 475 5.61 -3.45 22.38
CA SER A 475 6.92 -3.30 23.04
C SER A 475 7.59 -1.94 22.77
N PRO A 476 7.61 -1.41 21.52
CA PRO A 476 8.14 -0.08 21.24
C PRO A 476 7.41 1.04 21.99
N SER A 477 6.10 0.91 22.17
CA SER A 477 5.25 1.88 22.87
C SER A 477 5.46 1.89 24.38
N LEU A 478 5.75 0.74 24.98
CA LEU A 478 5.86 0.56 26.43
C LEU A 478 7.30 0.67 26.95
N SER A 479 7.96 1.79 26.68
CA SER A 479 9.39 2.01 27.01
C SER A 479 9.81 1.82 28.48
N GLY A 480 8.87 1.83 29.45
CA GLY A 480 9.13 1.51 30.86
C GLY A 480 9.07 0.00 31.21
N ALA A 481 8.72 -0.88 30.27
CA ALA A 481 8.64 -2.32 30.50
C ALA A 481 10.04 -2.95 30.50
N ILE A 482 10.22 -4.04 31.24
CA ILE A 482 11.44 -4.86 31.17
C ILE A 482 11.33 -5.71 29.89
N ARG A 483 12.14 -5.37 28.89
CA ARG A 483 12.14 -6.06 27.60
C ARG A 483 12.98 -7.33 27.66
N VAL A 484 12.43 -8.42 27.16
CA VAL A 484 13.10 -9.72 27.15
C VAL A 484 13.06 -10.34 25.77
N ASN A 485 14.10 -11.11 25.46
CA ASN A 485 14.04 -12.08 24.40
C ASN A 485 13.47 -13.39 24.99
N PRO A 486 12.23 -13.80 24.63
CA PRO A 486 11.57 -14.95 25.24
C PRO A 486 12.28 -16.29 25.00
N TRP A 487 13.19 -16.36 24.02
CA TRP A 487 13.99 -17.55 23.74
C TRP A 487 15.13 -17.75 24.74
N ASN A 488 15.51 -16.71 25.48
CA ASN A 488 16.49 -16.79 26.56
C ASN A 488 15.77 -16.95 27.90
N ILE A 489 15.59 -18.20 28.33
CA ILE A 489 14.86 -18.56 29.55
C ILE A 489 15.51 -17.91 30.79
N ASP A 490 16.84 -17.88 30.86
CA ASP A 490 17.61 -17.26 31.93
C ASP A 490 17.28 -15.76 32.05
N ALA A 491 17.33 -15.04 30.93
CA ALA A 491 17.02 -13.61 30.91
C ALA A 491 15.56 -13.32 31.27
N VAL A 492 14.62 -14.19 30.88
CA VAL A 492 13.22 -14.07 31.29
C VAL A 492 13.07 -14.29 32.79
N ALA A 493 13.74 -15.29 33.37
CA ALA A 493 13.72 -15.56 34.80
C ALA A 493 14.34 -14.39 35.61
N GLU A 494 15.47 -13.86 35.16
CA GLU A 494 16.11 -12.66 35.75
C GLU A 494 15.22 -11.42 35.65
N ALA A 495 14.48 -11.26 34.54
CA ALA A 495 13.53 -10.17 34.39
C ALA A 495 12.33 -10.30 35.33
N MET A 496 11.83 -11.53 35.56
CA MET A 496 10.80 -11.79 36.57
C MET A 496 11.29 -11.43 37.97
N ASP A 497 12.52 -11.79 38.33
CA ASP A 497 13.13 -11.38 39.59
C ASP A 497 13.24 -9.86 39.68
N SER A 498 13.86 -9.25 38.67
CA SER A 498 14.07 -7.81 38.59
C SER A 498 12.76 -7.05 38.80
N ALA A 499 11.67 -7.49 38.17
CA ALA A 499 10.34 -6.88 38.32
C ALA A 499 9.82 -6.87 39.77
N LEU A 500 10.19 -7.87 40.58
CA LEU A 500 9.80 -8.00 41.98
C LEU A 500 10.62 -7.09 42.91
N ILE A 501 11.91 -6.91 42.61
CA ILE A 501 12.86 -6.16 43.46
C ILE A 501 12.97 -4.66 43.12
N VAL A 502 12.43 -4.22 41.97
CA VAL A 502 12.46 -2.80 41.57
C VAL A 502 11.92 -1.91 42.71
N PRO A 503 12.60 -0.81 43.07
CA PRO A 503 12.11 0.11 44.10
C PRO A 503 10.75 0.73 43.75
N GLU A 504 9.90 0.93 44.75
CA GLU A 504 8.54 1.47 44.57
C GLU A 504 8.48 2.80 43.79
N PRO A 505 9.36 3.81 44.01
CA PRO A 505 9.33 5.04 43.21
C PRO A 505 9.58 4.81 41.72
N GLU A 506 10.39 3.81 41.38
CA GLU A 506 10.64 3.46 39.98
C GLU A 506 9.45 2.73 39.36
N LYS A 507 8.76 1.85 40.12
CA LYS A 507 7.52 1.21 39.67
C LYS A 507 6.44 2.25 39.35
N GLN A 508 6.33 3.29 40.19
CA GLN A 508 5.39 4.40 39.99
C GLN A 508 5.73 5.20 38.73
N MET A 509 6.99 5.60 38.56
CA MET A 509 7.44 6.32 37.36
C MET A 509 7.17 5.52 36.07
N ARG A 510 7.44 4.22 36.07
CA ARG A 510 7.17 3.32 34.93
C ARG A 510 5.67 3.27 34.63
N HIS A 511 4.84 3.11 35.67
CA HIS A 511 3.38 3.10 35.56
C HIS A 511 2.84 4.41 34.98
N ASP A 512 3.21 5.57 35.53
CA ASP A 512 2.72 6.87 35.08
C ASP A 512 3.02 7.11 33.59
N LYS A 513 4.24 6.72 33.16
CA LYS A 513 4.66 6.81 31.76
C LYS A 513 3.78 5.94 30.85
N HIS A 514 3.54 4.69 31.27
CA HIS A 514 2.71 3.75 30.53
C HIS A 514 1.24 4.18 30.49
N TYR A 515 0.67 4.55 31.64
CA TYR A 515 -0.71 5.00 31.75
C TYR A 515 -0.97 6.24 30.91
N LYS A 516 -0.07 7.24 30.94
CA LYS A 516 -0.17 8.43 30.08
C LYS A 516 -0.19 8.08 28.59
N TYR A 517 0.62 7.11 28.15
CA TYR A 517 0.62 6.67 26.76
C TYR A 517 -0.69 5.96 26.40
N VAL A 518 -1.07 4.95 27.17
CA VAL A 518 -2.26 4.10 26.89
C VAL A 518 -3.55 4.91 26.95
N SER A 519 -3.66 5.86 27.88
CA SER A 519 -4.84 6.73 28.01
C SER A 519 -4.97 7.79 26.91
N SER A 520 -3.90 8.11 26.19
CA SER A 520 -3.92 9.07 25.07
C SER A 520 -3.96 8.41 23.70
N HIS A 521 -3.62 7.12 23.62
CA HIS A 521 -3.58 6.32 22.39
C HIS A 521 -4.58 5.16 22.50
N ASP A 522 -5.84 5.51 22.74
CA ASP A 522 -6.94 4.56 22.81
C ASP A 522 -7.44 4.13 21.42
N VAL A 523 -8.44 3.24 21.40
CA VAL A 523 -9.04 2.75 20.16
C VAL A 523 -9.72 3.86 19.34
N ALA A 524 -10.30 4.86 20.00
CA ALA A 524 -10.99 5.97 19.35
C ALA A 524 -9.98 6.88 18.63
N TYR A 525 -8.86 7.20 19.27
CA TYR A 525 -7.75 7.92 18.63
C TYR A 525 -7.22 7.17 17.39
N TRP A 526 -7.05 5.85 17.49
CA TRP A 526 -6.62 5.02 16.37
C TRP A 526 -7.59 5.10 15.18
N ALA A 527 -8.88 4.95 15.43
CA ALA A 527 -9.92 4.99 14.40
C ALA A 527 -10.02 6.37 13.75
N HIS A 528 -10.06 7.42 14.55
CA HIS A 528 -10.12 8.80 14.08
C HIS A 528 -8.91 9.16 13.21
N SER A 529 -7.70 8.81 13.67
CA SER A 529 -6.47 9.11 12.93
C SER A 529 -6.37 8.34 11.61
N PHE A 530 -6.90 7.12 11.55
CA PHE A 530 -6.95 6.35 10.31
C PHE A 530 -7.96 6.96 9.32
N LEU A 531 -9.15 7.36 9.79
CA LEU A 531 -10.18 7.99 8.96
C LEU A 531 -9.68 9.27 8.30
N LEU A 532 -9.06 10.18 9.06
CA LEU A 532 -8.52 11.43 8.52
C LEU A 532 -7.49 11.20 7.39
N ASP A 533 -6.63 10.20 7.55
CA ASP A 533 -5.65 9.86 6.52
C ASP A 533 -6.29 9.16 5.32
N LEU A 534 -7.38 8.39 5.54
CA LEU A 534 -8.12 7.75 4.47
C LEU A 534 -8.85 8.78 3.62
N GLU A 535 -9.53 9.74 4.24
CA GLU A 535 -10.14 10.89 3.56
C GLU A 535 -9.10 11.63 2.72
N ARG A 536 -7.94 11.92 3.32
CA ARG A 536 -6.83 12.60 2.63
C ARG A 536 -6.33 11.80 1.43
N ALA A 537 -6.16 10.48 1.57
CA ALA A 537 -5.73 9.60 0.49
C ALA A 537 -6.74 9.58 -0.67
N CYS A 538 -8.04 9.68 -0.38
CA CYS A 538 -9.11 9.59 -1.37
C CYS A 538 -9.39 10.92 -2.11
N ARG A 539 -8.86 12.07 -1.65
CA ARG A 539 -9.13 13.40 -2.28
C ARG A 539 -8.79 13.46 -3.77
N GLU A 540 -7.82 12.67 -4.23
CA GLU A 540 -7.41 12.67 -5.63
C GLU A 540 -8.36 11.91 -6.57
N HIS A 541 -9.31 11.11 -6.05
CA HIS A 541 -10.22 10.30 -6.87
C HIS A 541 -11.11 11.15 -7.79
N VAL A 542 -11.56 12.31 -7.32
CA VAL A 542 -12.40 13.23 -8.08
C VAL A 542 -11.62 13.85 -9.25
N ARG A 543 -10.31 14.03 -9.07
CA ARG A 543 -9.44 14.73 -10.02
C ARG A 543 -8.88 13.83 -11.11
N ARG A 544 -8.88 12.50 -10.96
CA ARG A 544 -8.24 11.58 -11.92
C ARG A 544 -9.25 10.69 -12.64
N ARG A 545 -9.00 10.35 -13.90
CA ARG A 545 -9.73 9.31 -14.66
C ARG A 545 -9.09 7.95 -14.39
N CYS A 546 -9.89 7.00 -13.93
CA CYS A 546 -9.43 5.67 -13.54
C CYS A 546 -9.83 4.61 -14.58
N TRP A 547 -8.83 3.91 -15.12
CA TRP A 547 -9.00 2.82 -16.09
C TRP A 547 -8.62 1.49 -15.46
N SER A 548 -9.38 0.46 -15.80
CA SER A 548 -9.14 -0.92 -15.34
C SER A 548 -8.29 -1.66 -16.38
N ILE A 549 -7.22 -2.33 -15.93
CA ILE A 549 -6.45 -3.23 -16.80
C ILE A 549 -6.15 -4.55 -16.09
N GLY A 550 -6.18 -5.65 -16.85
CA GLY A 550 -5.90 -7.00 -16.34
C GLY A 550 -7.10 -7.88 -16.09
N PHE A 551 -6.81 -9.17 -15.97
CA PHE A 551 -7.77 -10.22 -15.69
C PHE A 551 -7.48 -10.88 -14.33
N GLY A 552 -8.52 -11.46 -13.71
CA GLY A 552 -8.40 -12.13 -12.41
C GLY A 552 -7.81 -11.23 -11.33
N LEU A 553 -6.86 -11.79 -10.55
CA LEU A 553 -6.10 -11.08 -9.50
C LEU A 553 -4.90 -10.29 -10.04
N GLY A 554 -4.66 -10.34 -11.36
CA GLY A 554 -3.75 -9.42 -12.04
C GLY A 554 -4.39 -8.07 -12.35
N PHE A 555 -5.60 -7.80 -11.85
CA PHE A 555 -6.30 -6.53 -12.02
C PHE A 555 -5.54 -5.37 -11.34
N ARG A 556 -5.48 -4.24 -12.02
CA ARG A 556 -4.98 -2.97 -11.48
C ARG A 556 -5.76 -1.79 -12.07
N VAL A 557 -5.73 -0.68 -11.34
CA VAL A 557 -6.30 0.60 -11.78
C VAL A 557 -5.19 1.57 -12.13
N ILE A 558 -5.25 2.11 -13.35
CA ILE A 558 -4.41 3.21 -13.79
C ILE A 558 -5.19 4.50 -13.58
N ALA A 559 -4.61 5.47 -12.86
CA ALA A 559 -5.18 6.79 -12.69
C ALA A 559 -4.39 7.82 -13.50
N LEU A 560 -5.09 8.49 -14.42
CA LEU A 560 -4.53 9.46 -15.37
C LEU A 560 -5.24 10.81 -15.19
N ASP A 561 -4.58 11.89 -15.61
CA ASP A 561 -5.20 13.21 -15.62
C ASP A 561 -6.44 13.24 -16.55
N PRO A 562 -7.54 13.95 -16.24
CA PRO A 562 -8.72 14.01 -17.09
C PRO A 562 -8.45 14.57 -18.48
N SER A 563 -7.45 15.46 -18.59
CA SER A 563 -6.99 16.01 -19.87
C SER A 563 -6.09 15.07 -20.66
N PHE A 564 -5.68 13.94 -20.06
CA PHE A 564 -4.88 12.90 -20.70
C PHE A 564 -5.71 12.13 -21.74
N ARG A 565 -5.31 12.23 -23.01
CA ARG A 565 -6.07 11.64 -24.13
C ARG A 565 -5.17 11.13 -25.24
N LYS A 566 -5.66 10.17 -26.02
CA LYS A 566 -4.96 9.69 -27.21
C LYS A 566 -4.77 10.84 -28.19
N LEU A 567 -3.57 10.99 -28.75
CA LEU A 567 -3.30 12.01 -29.76
C LEU A 567 -3.96 11.61 -31.08
N SER A 568 -4.91 12.42 -31.55
CA SER A 568 -5.51 12.23 -32.88
C SER A 568 -4.56 12.72 -33.96
N GLY A 569 -4.23 11.85 -34.92
CA GLY A 569 -3.42 12.18 -36.09
C GLY A 569 -4.03 13.32 -36.92
N GLU A 570 -5.35 13.33 -37.09
CA GLU A 570 -6.03 14.39 -37.85
C GLU A 570 -5.94 15.73 -37.15
N HIS A 571 -6.11 15.75 -35.82
CA HIS A 571 -6.03 16.96 -35.02
C HIS A 571 -4.63 17.60 -35.10
N ILE A 572 -3.58 16.79 -34.89
CA ILE A 572 -2.20 17.30 -34.95
C ILE A 572 -1.81 17.72 -36.37
N VAL A 573 -2.18 16.95 -37.41
CA VAL A 573 -1.89 17.33 -38.81
C VAL A 573 -2.63 18.61 -39.21
N SER A 574 -3.86 18.79 -38.73
CA SER A 574 -4.66 20.00 -38.97
C SER A 574 -4.03 21.23 -38.30
N ALA A 575 -3.63 21.11 -37.04
CA ALA A 575 -2.87 22.12 -36.30
C ALA A 575 -1.55 22.47 -36.99
N TYR A 576 -0.82 21.44 -37.41
CA TYR A 576 0.44 21.56 -38.12
C TYR A 576 0.30 22.34 -39.43
N LYS A 577 -0.75 22.06 -40.23
CA LYS A 577 -1.01 22.77 -41.49
C LYS A 577 -1.29 24.27 -41.30
N ARG A 578 -1.91 24.68 -40.17
CA ARG A 578 -2.26 26.08 -39.88
C ARG A 578 -1.11 26.91 -39.28
N THR A 579 -0.10 26.25 -38.72
CA THR A 579 1.00 26.88 -37.98
C THR A 579 2.21 27.14 -38.87
N LYS A 580 3.03 28.13 -38.50
CA LYS A 580 4.15 28.62 -39.32
C LYS A 580 5.53 28.44 -38.68
N ASN A 581 5.60 28.34 -37.36
CA ASN A 581 6.84 28.26 -36.59
C ASN A 581 6.77 27.04 -35.66
N ARG A 582 7.33 25.91 -36.09
CA ARG A 582 7.05 24.61 -35.48
C ARG A 582 8.28 24.04 -34.78
N ALA A 583 8.17 23.79 -33.48
CA ALA A 583 9.18 23.10 -32.70
C ALA A 583 8.78 21.63 -32.52
N ILE A 584 9.65 20.70 -32.93
CA ILE A 584 9.42 19.25 -32.77
C ILE A 584 10.59 18.69 -31.96
N LEU A 585 10.31 18.15 -30.78
CA LEU A 585 11.30 17.61 -29.84
C LEU A 585 11.00 16.14 -29.57
N LEU A 586 11.96 15.27 -29.87
CA LEU A 586 11.77 13.83 -29.85
C LEU A 586 12.84 13.16 -29.01
N ASP A 587 12.43 12.33 -28.06
CA ASP A 587 13.33 11.33 -27.54
C ASP A 587 13.54 10.20 -28.56
N TYR A 588 14.75 9.66 -28.59
CA TYR A 588 15.08 8.54 -29.45
C TYR A 588 15.05 7.19 -28.73
N ASP A 589 15.57 7.15 -27.50
CA ASP A 589 15.87 5.91 -26.77
C ASP A 589 14.59 5.28 -26.20
N GLY A 590 14.04 4.26 -26.86
CA GLY A 590 12.78 3.62 -26.44
C GLY A 590 11.51 4.22 -27.07
N THR A 591 11.59 5.47 -27.56
CA THR A 591 10.50 6.15 -28.27
C THR A 591 10.45 5.81 -29.76
N MET A 592 11.61 5.72 -30.44
CA MET A 592 11.72 5.39 -31.87
C MET A 592 12.32 4.01 -32.12
N THR A 593 12.77 3.34 -31.05
CA THR A 593 13.39 2.00 -31.07
C THR A 593 12.79 1.14 -29.96
N SER A 594 12.61 -0.16 -30.21
CA SER A 594 12.16 -1.07 -29.15
C SER A 594 13.32 -1.34 -28.20
N GLN A 595 13.13 -1.10 -26.89
CA GLN A 595 14.14 -1.40 -25.86
C GLN A 595 14.54 -2.90 -25.82
N SER A 596 13.76 -3.78 -26.46
CA SER A 596 14.01 -5.23 -26.56
C SER A 596 14.90 -5.63 -27.75
N ALA A 597 15.23 -4.70 -28.65
CA ALA A 597 16.02 -4.99 -29.83
C ALA A 597 17.53 -4.91 -29.51
N ALA A 598 18.28 -5.94 -29.90
CA ALA A 598 19.74 -5.96 -29.80
C ALA A 598 20.42 -4.89 -30.68
N ASP A 599 19.69 -4.35 -31.65
CA ASP A 599 20.13 -3.26 -32.53
C ASP A 599 19.23 -2.03 -32.33
N MET A 600 19.81 -0.98 -31.75
CA MET A 600 19.15 0.32 -31.51
C MET A 600 19.35 1.30 -32.68
N THR A 601 19.83 0.84 -33.84
CA THR A 601 20.04 1.68 -35.02
C THR A 601 18.71 2.20 -35.60
N PRO A 602 18.65 3.44 -36.10
CA PRO A 602 17.39 3.98 -36.61
C PRO A 602 16.93 3.23 -37.87
N ASN A 603 15.63 2.92 -37.94
CA ASN A 603 15.04 2.35 -39.15
C ASN A 603 15.14 3.34 -40.33
N ALA A 604 15.39 2.83 -41.54
CA ALA A 604 15.45 3.63 -42.77
C ALA A 604 14.17 4.44 -43.02
N GLU A 605 13.00 3.89 -42.65
CA GLU A 605 11.71 4.59 -42.70
C GLU A 605 11.70 5.83 -41.79
N ALA A 606 12.15 5.68 -40.54
CA ALA A 606 12.22 6.78 -39.57
C ALA A 606 13.18 7.88 -40.04
N ILE A 607 14.35 7.51 -40.56
CA ILE A 607 15.30 8.47 -41.16
C ILE A 607 14.65 9.21 -42.34
N GLY A 608 13.95 8.49 -43.22
CA GLY A 608 13.25 9.09 -44.37
C GLY A 608 12.21 10.13 -43.94
N ILE A 609 11.42 9.82 -42.90
CA ILE A 609 10.41 10.73 -42.35
C ILE A 609 11.05 11.96 -41.70
N LEU A 610 12.06 11.77 -40.85
CA LEU A 610 12.78 12.88 -40.22
C LEU A 610 13.39 13.81 -41.27
N ASN A 611 13.97 13.25 -42.33
CA ASN A 611 14.49 14.03 -43.45
C ASN A 611 13.43 14.89 -44.13
N LYS A 612 12.24 14.34 -44.38
CA LYS A 612 11.13 15.09 -44.96
C LYS A 612 10.69 16.24 -44.05
N LEU A 613 10.60 16.01 -42.75
CA LEU A 613 10.25 17.06 -41.78
C LEU A 613 11.34 18.14 -41.71
N CYS A 614 12.62 17.77 -41.73
CA CYS A 614 13.74 18.72 -41.67
C CYS A 614 13.93 19.56 -42.94
N ARG A 615 13.32 19.16 -44.07
CA ARG A 615 13.35 19.93 -45.34
C ARG A 615 12.39 21.12 -45.34
N ASP A 616 11.35 21.11 -44.50
CA ASP A 616 10.43 22.24 -44.38
C ASP A 616 11.06 23.32 -43.48
N PRO A 617 11.37 24.51 -44.00
CA PRO A 617 12.08 25.56 -43.25
C PRO A 617 11.25 26.13 -42.10
N ARG A 618 9.95 25.81 -42.02
CA ARG A 618 9.07 26.18 -40.90
C ARG A 618 9.27 25.30 -39.67
N ASN A 619 9.96 24.17 -39.82
CA ASN A 619 10.20 23.22 -38.75
C ASN A 619 11.59 23.37 -38.15
N VAL A 620 11.66 23.28 -36.84
CA VAL A 620 12.89 23.01 -36.09
C VAL A 620 12.71 21.65 -35.44
N VAL A 621 13.34 20.62 -35.99
CA VAL A 621 13.27 19.24 -35.51
C VAL A 621 14.49 18.95 -34.65
N PHE A 622 14.26 18.45 -33.44
CA PHE A 622 15.28 18.19 -32.46
C PHE A 622 15.12 16.77 -31.90
N VAL A 623 16.19 15.97 -31.95
CA VAL A 623 16.25 14.63 -31.36
C VAL A 623 17.17 14.65 -30.15
N VAL A 624 16.71 14.07 -29.03
CA VAL A 624 17.47 13.92 -27.79
C VAL A 624 17.72 12.44 -27.53
N SER A 625 18.92 12.12 -27.08
CA SER A 625 19.28 10.75 -26.73
C SER A 625 20.32 10.73 -25.60
N GLY A 626 20.33 9.64 -24.82
CA GLY A 626 21.38 9.30 -23.86
C GLY A 626 22.66 8.75 -24.49
N LYS A 627 22.71 8.53 -25.82
CA LYS A 627 23.90 8.06 -26.55
C LYS A 627 24.95 9.17 -26.72
N ASN A 628 26.19 8.75 -27.03
CA ASN A 628 27.32 9.67 -27.27
C ASN A 628 27.25 10.34 -28.66
N LYS A 629 28.10 11.35 -28.87
CA LYS A 629 28.13 12.18 -30.09
C LYS A 629 28.49 11.37 -31.33
N GLU A 630 29.39 10.39 -31.21
CA GLU A 630 29.92 9.61 -32.33
C GLU A 630 28.84 8.70 -32.92
N ILE A 631 28.07 8.03 -32.05
CA ILE A 631 26.95 7.18 -32.45
C ILE A 631 25.87 8.03 -33.11
N LEU A 632 25.43 9.12 -32.48
CA LEU A 632 24.37 9.97 -33.01
C LEU A 632 24.77 10.65 -34.32
N THR A 633 26.04 11.06 -34.45
CA THR A 633 26.57 11.62 -35.71
C THR A 633 26.48 10.60 -36.84
N ARG A 634 26.81 9.34 -36.57
CA ARG A 634 26.77 8.26 -37.57
C ARG A 634 25.34 7.90 -37.95
N TRP A 635 24.46 7.76 -36.97
CA TRP A 635 23.07 7.33 -37.16
C TRP A 635 22.24 8.35 -37.94
N PHE A 636 22.43 9.64 -37.65
CA PHE A 636 21.68 10.72 -38.29
C PHE A 636 22.48 11.48 -39.35
N ALA A 637 23.60 10.93 -39.83
CA ALA A 637 24.36 11.49 -40.94
C ALA A 637 23.51 11.81 -42.19
N PRO A 638 22.45 11.04 -42.53
CA PRO A 638 21.59 11.37 -43.66
C PRO A 638 20.68 12.60 -43.47
N CYS A 639 20.62 13.19 -42.27
CA CYS A 639 19.71 14.29 -41.93
C CYS A 639 20.46 15.61 -41.69
N GLU A 640 20.66 16.40 -42.75
CA GLU A 640 21.51 17.61 -42.72
C GLU A 640 21.02 18.70 -41.74
N ASN A 641 19.70 18.95 -41.71
CA ASN A 641 19.08 20.02 -40.91
C ASN A 641 18.53 19.54 -39.55
N LEU A 642 18.90 18.34 -39.10
CA LEU A 642 18.43 17.80 -37.82
C LEU A 642 19.29 18.32 -36.67
N ALA A 643 18.63 18.91 -35.67
CA ALA A 643 19.27 19.27 -34.43
C ALA A 643 19.31 18.06 -33.48
N ILE A 644 20.43 17.84 -32.80
CA ILE A 644 20.67 16.63 -32.00
C ILE A 644 21.22 17.01 -30.63
N GLY A 645 20.73 16.35 -29.59
CA GLY A 645 21.24 16.42 -28.22
C GLY A 645 21.79 15.06 -27.80
N ALA A 646 23.08 15.01 -27.49
CA ALA A 646 23.76 13.81 -26.99
C ALA A 646 23.87 13.85 -25.45
N GLU A 647 23.99 12.67 -24.85
CA GLU A 647 24.14 12.49 -23.40
C GLU A 647 23.10 13.26 -22.59
N HIS A 648 21.82 13.07 -22.93
CA HIS A 648 20.68 13.73 -22.30
C HIS A 648 20.70 15.27 -22.35
N GLY A 649 21.44 15.84 -23.31
CA GLY A 649 21.49 17.28 -23.55
C GLY A 649 22.75 17.98 -23.06
N TYR A 650 23.78 17.24 -22.63
CA TYR A 650 25.08 17.83 -22.30
C TYR A 650 25.74 18.43 -23.54
N PHE A 651 25.70 17.71 -24.66
CA PHE A 651 26.14 18.22 -25.95
C PHE A 651 24.94 18.47 -26.85
N MET A 652 24.98 19.56 -27.59
CA MET A 652 23.99 19.89 -28.59
C MET A 652 24.64 20.25 -29.91
N ARG A 653 24.02 19.86 -31.02
CA ARG A 653 24.43 20.27 -32.35
C ARG A 653 23.21 20.74 -33.12
N PRO A 654 23.15 22.01 -33.55
CA PRO A 654 21.95 22.58 -34.18
C PRO A 654 21.70 22.10 -35.61
N GLN A 655 22.75 21.70 -36.34
CA GLN A 655 22.67 21.13 -37.70
C GLN A 655 23.95 20.35 -38.00
N GLN A 656 23.95 19.46 -39.02
CA GLN A 656 25.09 18.58 -39.30
C GLN A 656 26.41 19.33 -39.54
N SER A 657 26.36 20.49 -40.19
CA SER A 657 27.54 21.32 -40.52
C SER A 657 28.03 22.19 -39.36
N ALA A 658 27.30 22.26 -38.26
CA ALA A 658 27.70 23.02 -37.07
C ALA A 658 28.56 22.16 -36.14
N GLU A 659 29.43 22.81 -35.38
CA GLU A 659 30.18 22.15 -34.30
C GLU A 659 29.26 21.78 -33.13
N TRP A 660 29.69 20.79 -32.34
CA TRP A 660 29.00 20.44 -31.10
C TRP A 660 29.23 21.53 -30.04
N GLU A 661 28.13 22.05 -29.49
CA GLU A 661 28.13 22.99 -28.39
C GLU A 661 27.95 22.26 -27.06
N THR A 662 28.70 22.67 -26.04
CA THR A 662 28.54 22.16 -24.67
C THR A 662 27.52 23.01 -23.92
N CYS A 663 26.48 22.37 -23.36
CA CYS A 663 25.35 23.05 -22.77
C CYS A 663 25.55 23.54 -21.34
N VAL A 664 26.49 22.92 -20.65
CA VAL A 664 26.91 23.28 -19.30
C VAL A 664 28.39 23.60 -19.39
N ALA A 665 28.85 24.65 -18.71
CA ALA A 665 30.26 25.01 -18.70
C ALA A 665 31.11 23.77 -18.37
N ALA A 666 32.25 23.60 -19.04
CA ALA A 666 33.15 22.48 -18.83
C ALA A 666 33.47 22.39 -17.33
N GLN A 667 32.84 21.43 -16.65
CA GLN A 667 33.21 21.08 -15.29
C GLN A 667 34.47 20.23 -15.42
N ASP A 668 35.45 20.48 -14.56
CA ASP A 668 36.55 19.55 -14.41
C ASP A 668 35.94 18.18 -14.03
N PHE A 669 36.11 17.18 -14.89
CA PHE A 669 35.58 15.82 -14.69
C PHE A 669 36.35 15.05 -13.59
N TYR A 670 36.99 15.76 -12.65
CA TYR A 670 37.74 15.19 -11.54
C TYR A 670 36.87 14.26 -10.69
N TRP A 671 35.58 14.58 -10.54
CA TRP A 671 34.61 13.73 -9.87
C TRP A 671 34.54 12.30 -10.45
N LYS A 672 34.89 12.08 -11.73
CA LYS A 672 34.96 10.73 -12.32
C LYS A 672 36.04 9.87 -11.66
N GLN A 673 37.17 10.48 -11.29
CA GLN A 673 38.25 9.80 -10.56
C GLN A 673 37.82 9.38 -9.14
N ILE A 674 36.79 10.03 -8.60
CA ILE A 674 36.18 9.68 -7.32
C ILE A 674 35.09 8.62 -7.51
N ALA A 675 34.23 8.79 -8.53
CA ALA A 675 33.08 7.92 -8.77
C ALA A 675 33.44 6.55 -9.35
N GLU A 676 34.43 6.48 -10.25
CA GLU A 676 34.83 5.25 -10.94
C GLU A 676 35.34 4.17 -9.97
N PRO A 677 36.24 4.44 -9.00
CA PRO A 677 36.63 3.44 -8.01
C PRO A 677 35.45 2.91 -7.18
N VAL A 678 34.48 3.76 -6.87
CA VAL A 678 33.25 3.35 -6.17
C VAL A 678 32.43 2.42 -7.06
N MET A 679 32.14 2.80 -8.31
CA MET A 679 31.42 1.93 -9.25
C MET A 679 32.16 0.61 -9.53
N GLN A 680 33.49 0.65 -9.57
CA GLN A 680 34.33 -0.53 -9.79
C GLN A 680 34.15 -1.55 -8.67
N LEU A 681 34.11 -1.11 -7.40
CA LEU A 681 33.83 -1.97 -6.25
C LEU A 681 32.51 -2.72 -6.43
N TYR A 682 31.43 -2.02 -6.80
CA TYR A 682 30.13 -2.67 -7.01
C TYR A 682 30.11 -3.54 -8.28
N THR A 683 30.92 -3.20 -9.29
CA THR A 683 31.06 -4.02 -10.49
C THR A 683 31.72 -5.37 -10.18
N GLU A 684 32.77 -5.35 -9.36
CA GLU A 684 33.49 -6.56 -8.93
C GLU A 684 32.65 -7.47 -8.04
N THR A 685 31.76 -6.88 -7.22
CA THR A 685 30.89 -7.65 -6.32
C THR A 685 29.55 -8.04 -6.94
N THR A 686 29.24 -7.59 -8.17
CA THR A 686 27.94 -7.82 -8.82
C THR A 686 28.13 -8.45 -10.20
N ASP A 687 28.00 -9.78 -10.26
CA ASP A 687 28.10 -10.51 -11.52
C ASP A 687 27.04 -10.03 -12.54
N GLY A 688 27.43 -9.94 -13.80
CA GLY A 688 26.60 -9.39 -14.88
C GLY A 688 26.47 -7.86 -14.92
N SER A 689 27.15 -7.13 -14.03
CA SER A 689 27.23 -5.66 -14.11
C SER A 689 28.49 -5.17 -14.84
N PHE A 690 28.44 -3.94 -15.38
CA PHE A 690 29.57 -3.30 -16.05
C PHE A 690 29.45 -1.77 -16.01
N ILE A 691 30.58 -1.08 -16.19
CA ILE A 691 30.64 0.39 -16.28
C ILE A 691 30.72 0.82 -17.74
N GLU A 692 29.85 1.72 -18.14
CA GLU A 692 29.89 2.44 -19.40
C GLU A 692 30.39 3.87 -19.15
N THR A 693 31.57 4.19 -19.69
CA THR A 693 32.17 5.53 -19.58
C THR A 693 31.77 6.39 -20.77
N LYS A 694 31.06 7.48 -20.50
CA LYS A 694 30.68 8.50 -21.49
C LYS A 694 31.60 9.72 -21.35
N GLU A 695 31.52 10.70 -22.25
CA GLU A 695 32.36 11.90 -22.12
C GLU A 695 31.95 12.74 -20.91
N SER A 696 30.66 12.94 -20.67
CA SER A 696 30.16 13.75 -19.56
C SER A 696 29.63 12.95 -18.37
N ALA A 697 29.38 11.64 -18.53
CA ALA A 697 28.75 10.81 -17.51
C ALA A 697 29.51 9.49 -17.26
N LEU A 698 29.20 8.84 -16.13
CA LEU A 698 29.54 7.45 -15.84
C LEU A 698 28.25 6.69 -15.57
N VAL A 699 28.08 5.53 -16.19
CA VAL A 699 26.88 4.69 -16.02
C VAL A 699 27.29 3.30 -15.56
N TRP A 700 26.78 2.89 -14.42
CA TRP A 700 26.85 1.51 -13.97
C TRP A 700 25.59 0.77 -14.42
N ASN A 701 25.76 -0.28 -15.23
CA ASN A 701 24.68 -1.07 -15.81
C ASN A 701 24.65 -2.45 -15.18
N TYR A 702 23.47 -2.88 -14.73
CA TYR A 702 23.26 -4.18 -14.08
C TYR A 702 22.16 -5.00 -14.76
N GLN A 703 21.87 -4.74 -16.02
CA GLN A 703 20.79 -5.41 -16.76
C GLN A 703 20.99 -6.93 -16.91
N LEU A 704 22.23 -7.42 -16.86
CA LEU A 704 22.56 -8.84 -16.94
C LEU A 704 22.80 -9.47 -15.56
N ALA A 705 22.74 -8.67 -14.49
CA ALA A 705 22.85 -9.16 -13.13
C ALA A 705 21.55 -9.84 -12.69
N ASP A 706 21.63 -10.61 -11.60
CA ASP A 706 20.42 -11.08 -10.91
C ASP A 706 19.53 -9.87 -10.58
N PRO A 707 18.24 -9.85 -10.94
CA PRO A 707 17.39 -8.66 -10.79
C PRO A 707 17.27 -8.16 -9.35
N ASP A 708 17.27 -9.07 -8.37
CA ASP A 708 17.12 -8.73 -6.96
C ASP A 708 18.44 -8.20 -6.39
N PHE A 709 19.54 -8.92 -6.64
CA PHE A 709 20.86 -8.53 -6.17
C PHE A 709 21.36 -7.26 -6.87
N GLY A 710 21.24 -7.19 -8.20
CA GLY A 710 21.62 -6.02 -9.00
C GLY A 710 20.87 -4.75 -8.58
N SER A 711 19.56 -4.85 -8.31
CA SER A 711 18.76 -3.72 -7.81
C SER A 711 19.17 -3.29 -6.38
N CYS A 712 19.51 -4.24 -5.51
CA CYS A 712 20.05 -3.94 -4.18
C CYS A 712 21.39 -3.21 -4.26
N GLN A 713 22.32 -3.76 -5.05
CA GLN A 713 23.63 -3.17 -5.31
C GLN A 713 23.51 -1.80 -5.97
N ALA A 714 22.56 -1.60 -6.88
CA ALA A 714 22.27 -0.30 -7.50
C ALA A 714 21.86 0.75 -6.47
N LYS A 715 21.04 0.37 -5.48
CA LYS A 715 20.58 1.29 -4.44
C LYS A 715 21.73 1.66 -3.50
N GLU A 716 22.51 0.68 -3.06
CA GLU A 716 23.68 0.94 -2.22
C GLU A 716 24.73 1.79 -2.96
N LEU A 717 24.98 1.48 -4.24
CA LEU A 717 25.85 2.28 -5.09
C LEU A 717 25.31 3.71 -5.23
N HIS A 718 24.01 3.89 -5.43
CA HIS A 718 23.38 5.21 -5.52
C HIS A 718 23.59 6.02 -4.23
N ASP A 719 23.29 5.44 -3.07
CA ASP A 719 23.46 6.09 -1.77
C ASP A 719 24.95 6.40 -1.48
N HIS A 720 25.87 5.48 -1.82
CA HIS A 720 27.31 5.65 -1.65
C HIS A 720 27.84 6.77 -2.55
N LEU A 721 27.46 6.79 -3.83
CA LEU A 721 27.83 7.86 -4.75
C LEU A 721 27.24 9.21 -4.34
N GLU A 722 25.98 9.27 -3.88
CA GLU A 722 25.39 10.53 -3.37
C GLU A 722 26.18 11.06 -2.17
N SER A 723 26.61 10.18 -1.26
CA SER A 723 27.41 10.58 -0.09
C SER A 723 28.80 11.08 -0.48
N VAL A 724 29.50 10.38 -1.38
CA VAL A 724 30.89 10.69 -1.75
C VAL A 724 30.97 11.92 -2.67
N LEU A 725 29.96 12.10 -3.52
CA LEU A 725 29.89 13.21 -4.48
C LEU A 725 29.07 14.39 -3.96
N ALA A 726 28.71 14.43 -2.68
CA ALA A 726 27.83 15.45 -2.10
C ALA A 726 28.32 16.91 -2.30
N ASN A 727 29.65 17.11 -2.39
CA ASN A 727 30.27 18.41 -2.59
C ASN A 727 30.68 18.67 -4.06
N GLU A 728 30.46 17.70 -4.94
CA GLU A 728 30.79 17.79 -6.35
C GLU A 728 29.56 18.30 -7.14
N PRO A 729 29.75 19.05 -8.24
CA PRO A 729 28.66 19.64 -9.01
C PRO A 729 27.95 18.64 -9.94
N VAL A 730 27.69 17.43 -9.43
CA VAL A 730 27.09 16.28 -10.13
C VAL A 730 25.82 15.80 -9.45
N SER A 731 25.07 14.95 -10.15
CA SER A 731 23.87 14.30 -9.65
C SER A 731 23.90 12.82 -9.97
N VAL A 732 23.50 12.01 -8.98
CA VAL A 732 23.36 10.56 -9.12
C VAL A 732 21.90 10.24 -9.40
N LYS A 733 21.64 9.44 -10.44
CA LYS A 733 20.30 9.10 -10.90
C LYS A 733 20.20 7.59 -11.13
N SER A 734 19.18 6.98 -10.53
CA SER A 734 18.83 5.60 -10.84
C SER A 734 17.84 5.54 -11.99
N GLY A 735 18.14 4.73 -13.00
CA GLY A 735 17.27 4.41 -14.12
C GLY A 735 16.87 2.93 -14.11
N GLN A 736 16.20 2.47 -15.18
CA GLN A 736 15.88 1.06 -15.33
C GLN A 736 17.19 0.29 -15.54
N ASN A 737 17.54 -0.57 -14.59
CA ASN A 737 18.75 -1.40 -14.63
C ASN A 737 20.08 -0.62 -14.72
N ILE A 738 20.09 0.67 -14.34
CA ILE A 738 21.29 1.53 -14.37
C ILE A 738 21.37 2.48 -13.16
N VAL A 739 22.59 2.88 -12.80
CA VAL A 739 22.91 4.04 -11.95
C VAL A 739 23.84 4.97 -12.73
N GLU A 740 23.40 6.20 -12.98
CA GLU A 740 24.12 7.20 -13.76
C GLU A 740 24.58 8.36 -12.88
N VAL A 741 25.85 8.73 -12.99
CA VAL A 741 26.39 9.99 -12.46
C VAL A 741 26.63 10.95 -13.60
N LYS A 742 26.04 12.14 -13.51
CA LYS A 742 26.16 13.18 -14.53
C LYS A 742 26.19 14.59 -13.93
N PRO A 743 26.73 15.60 -14.64
CA PRO A 743 26.76 16.98 -14.16
C PRO A 743 25.38 17.51 -13.76
N GLN A 744 25.34 18.30 -12.69
CA GLN A 744 24.11 18.87 -12.19
C GLN A 744 23.48 19.81 -13.24
N GLY A 745 22.17 19.73 -13.40
CA GLY A 745 21.43 20.54 -14.37
C GLY A 745 21.34 19.95 -15.78
N VAL A 746 22.03 18.85 -16.07
CA VAL A 746 21.92 18.11 -17.33
C VAL A 746 20.70 17.18 -17.28
N ASN A 747 19.68 17.52 -18.05
CA ASN A 747 18.51 16.69 -18.29
C ASN A 747 17.89 17.04 -19.64
N LYS A 748 17.01 16.16 -20.14
CA LYS A 748 16.32 16.37 -21.41
C LYS A 748 15.51 17.69 -21.41
N GLY A 749 15.02 18.15 -20.26
CA GLY A 749 14.37 19.45 -20.10
C GLY A 749 15.27 20.68 -20.35
N LEU A 750 16.59 20.57 -20.18
CA LEU A 750 17.55 21.61 -20.58
C LEU A 750 17.54 21.80 -22.10
N VAL A 751 17.46 20.69 -22.85
CA VAL A 751 17.39 20.73 -24.31
C VAL A 751 16.13 21.45 -24.77
N ALA A 752 14.98 21.11 -24.18
CA ALA A 752 13.73 21.80 -24.45
C ALA A 752 13.82 23.31 -24.21
N ARG A 753 14.45 23.75 -23.10
CA ARG A 753 14.68 25.17 -22.81
C ARG A 753 15.57 25.85 -23.85
N ARG A 754 16.68 25.20 -24.24
CA ARG A 754 17.61 25.75 -25.23
C ARG A 754 16.98 25.83 -26.62
N LEU A 755 16.21 24.84 -27.04
CA LEU A 755 15.46 24.86 -28.29
C LEU A 755 14.56 26.10 -28.37
N LEU A 756 13.75 26.33 -27.33
CA LEU A 756 12.86 27.50 -27.27
C LEU A 756 13.65 28.81 -27.23
N ALA A 757 14.78 28.86 -26.52
CA ALA A 757 15.65 30.03 -26.48
C ALA A 757 16.29 30.35 -27.84
N MET A 758 16.76 29.33 -28.58
CA MET A 758 17.31 29.49 -29.93
C MET A 758 16.28 30.06 -30.90
N MET A 759 15.04 29.57 -30.85
CA MET A 759 13.95 30.11 -31.69
C MET A 759 13.64 31.57 -31.33
N ARG A 760 13.60 31.89 -30.04
CA ARG A 760 13.40 33.26 -29.54
C ARG A 760 14.52 34.21 -29.96
N GLN A 761 15.78 33.76 -29.97
CA GLN A 761 16.92 34.56 -30.46
C GLN A 761 16.82 34.88 -31.94
N LYS A 762 16.20 34.00 -32.74
CA LYS A 762 15.88 34.25 -34.14
C LYS A 762 14.62 35.11 -34.34
N GLU A 763 14.10 35.71 -33.26
CA GLU A 763 12.85 36.49 -33.22
C GLU A 763 11.60 35.70 -33.65
N VAL A 764 11.65 34.37 -33.56
CA VAL A 764 10.58 33.47 -33.95
C VAL A 764 10.00 32.78 -32.72
N LEU A 765 8.77 33.14 -32.35
CA LEU A 765 8.04 32.40 -31.32
C LEU A 765 7.31 31.20 -31.95
N PRO A 766 7.49 29.99 -31.40
CA PRO A 766 6.79 28.81 -31.90
C PRO A 766 5.28 28.93 -31.64
N ASP A 767 4.49 28.66 -32.68
CA ASP A 767 3.03 28.54 -32.65
C ASP A 767 2.57 27.07 -32.69
N PHE A 768 3.51 26.14 -32.85
CA PHE A 768 3.30 24.70 -32.72
C PHE A 768 4.46 24.06 -31.95
N VAL A 769 4.15 23.22 -30.96
CA VAL A 769 5.16 22.43 -30.23
C VAL A 769 4.71 20.98 -30.13
N LEU A 770 5.53 20.07 -30.62
CA LEU A 770 5.37 18.63 -30.43
C LEU A 770 6.53 18.09 -29.60
N CYS A 771 6.24 17.40 -28.51
CA CYS A 771 7.24 16.77 -27.63
C CYS A 771 6.85 15.30 -27.41
N ILE A 772 7.72 14.33 -27.73
CA ILE A 772 7.43 12.89 -27.57
C ILE A 772 8.54 12.21 -26.77
N GLY A 773 8.15 11.35 -25.81
CA GLY A 773 9.07 10.53 -25.00
C GLY A 773 8.39 9.28 -24.41
N ASP A 774 9.16 8.32 -23.90
CA ASP A 774 8.68 7.04 -23.38
C ASP A 774 9.14 6.71 -21.97
N ASP A 775 10.02 7.48 -21.33
CA ASP A 775 10.53 7.11 -20.02
C ASP A 775 10.43 8.26 -18.99
N ARG A 776 10.89 7.96 -17.78
CA ARG A 776 10.87 8.93 -16.67
C ARG A 776 11.77 10.13 -16.94
N SER A 777 12.82 10.00 -17.73
CA SER A 777 13.73 11.10 -18.04
C SER A 777 13.08 12.15 -18.97
N ASP A 778 12.05 11.76 -19.71
CA ASP A 778 11.28 12.66 -20.59
C ASP A 778 10.32 13.58 -19.84
N GLU A 779 9.97 13.22 -18.61
CA GLU A 779 9.09 14.02 -17.74
C GLU A 779 9.62 15.45 -17.51
N ASP A 780 10.95 15.64 -17.53
CA ASP A 780 11.58 16.95 -17.45
C ASP A 780 11.35 17.78 -18.73
N MET A 781 11.29 17.15 -19.91
CA MET A 781 10.91 17.83 -21.16
C MET A 781 9.46 18.25 -21.13
N PHE A 782 8.56 17.35 -20.73
CA PHE A 782 7.13 17.64 -20.67
C PHE A 782 6.85 18.81 -19.71
N GLU A 783 7.48 18.84 -18.54
CA GLU A 783 7.32 19.94 -17.58
C GLU A 783 7.77 21.30 -18.15
N VAL A 784 8.91 21.32 -18.84
CA VAL A 784 9.43 22.54 -19.47
C VAL A 784 8.48 23.03 -20.56
N ILE A 785 8.07 22.15 -21.48
CA ILE A 785 7.19 22.51 -22.60
C ILE A 785 5.82 22.97 -22.10
N MET A 786 5.24 22.29 -21.11
CA MET A 786 3.95 22.65 -20.55
C MET A 786 4.00 24.00 -19.80
N SER A 787 5.09 24.27 -19.06
CA SER A 787 5.27 25.56 -18.38
C SER A 787 5.70 26.72 -19.31
N ALA A 788 6.14 26.42 -20.54
CA ALA A 788 6.62 27.43 -21.49
C ALA A 788 5.52 28.38 -21.97
N LYS A 789 4.25 27.94 -21.95
CA LYS A 789 3.09 28.76 -22.28
C LYS A 789 2.91 29.90 -21.27
N ASP A 790 2.98 29.59 -19.98
CA ASP A 790 2.79 30.55 -18.89
C ASP A 790 3.99 31.51 -18.76
N LYS A 791 5.18 31.05 -19.14
CA LYS A 791 6.43 31.84 -19.11
C LYS A 791 6.63 32.74 -20.34
N GLY A 792 5.63 32.86 -21.22
CA GLY A 792 5.71 33.70 -22.42
C GLY A 792 6.79 33.27 -23.42
N SER A 793 7.20 32.00 -23.39
CA SER A 793 8.23 31.46 -24.30
C SER A 793 7.65 30.88 -25.60
N LEU A 794 6.33 30.83 -25.69
CA LEU A 794 5.56 30.39 -26.85
C LEU A 794 4.66 31.52 -27.35
N SER A 795 4.18 31.42 -28.58
CA SER A 795 3.12 32.30 -29.07
C SER A 795 1.84 32.18 -28.21
N PRO A 796 1.07 33.25 -27.96
CA PRO A 796 -0.19 33.18 -27.20
C PRO A 796 -1.21 32.18 -27.81
N VAL A 797 -1.14 31.98 -29.11
CA VAL A 797 -1.98 31.04 -29.87
C VAL A 797 -1.32 29.68 -30.08
N ALA A 798 -0.22 29.38 -29.38
CA ALA A 798 0.54 28.16 -29.60
C ALA A 798 -0.26 26.90 -29.24
N GLU A 799 -0.25 25.94 -30.16
CA GLU A 799 -0.77 24.60 -29.94
C GLU A 799 0.35 23.68 -29.43
N VAL A 800 0.16 23.10 -28.23
CA VAL A 800 1.17 22.28 -27.54
C VAL A 800 0.71 20.82 -27.43
N PHE A 801 1.56 19.92 -27.93
CA PHE A 801 1.36 18.48 -27.98
C PHE A 801 2.51 17.77 -27.26
N ALA A 802 2.44 17.69 -25.92
CA ALA A 802 3.32 16.84 -25.13
C ALA A 802 2.73 15.42 -25.03
N CYS A 803 3.46 14.41 -25.49
CA CYS A 803 2.96 13.06 -25.71
C CYS A 803 3.90 11.99 -25.14
N THR A 804 3.36 11.04 -24.37
CA THR A 804 4.10 9.85 -23.91
C THR A 804 3.77 8.62 -24.75
N VAL A 805 4.73 7.70 -24.91
CA VAL A 805 4.51 6.41 -25.56
C VAL A 805 3.90 5.39 -24.58
N GLY A 806 2.76 4.81 -24.95
CA GLY A 806 1.97 3.91 -24.13
C GLY A 806 1.01 4.63 -23.18
N GLN A 807 -0.04 3.92 -22.76
CA GLN A 807 -1.01 4.45 -21.81
C GLN A 807 -0.50 4.32 -20.37
N LYS A 808 0.33 5.28 -19.94
CA LYS A 808 0.94 5.30 -18.60
C LYS A 808 0.85 6.68 -17.93
N PRO A 809 0.97 6.74 -16.60
CA PRO A 809 1.07 8.01 -15.88
C PRO A 809 2.25 8.84 -16.39
N SER A 810 2.00 10.10 -16.71
CA SER A 810 2.99 11.05 -17.25
C SER A 810 2.50 12.49 -17.04
N LYS A 811 3.41 13.45 -17.02
CA LYS A 811 3.12 14.91 -17.12
C LYS A 811 2.70 15.30 -18.54
N ALA A 812 2.90 14.44 -19.53
CA ALA A 812 2.39 14.63 -20.88
C ALA A 812 0.85 14.72 -20.88
N LYS A 813 0.30 15.54 -21.79
CA LYS A 813 -1.15 15.67 -21.97
C LYS A 813 -1.72 14.61 -22.91
N TYR A 814 -0.89 14.01 -23.75
CA TYR A 814 -1.32 13.05 -24.75
C TYR A 814 -0.57 11.73 -24.66
N PHE A 815 -1.11 10.67 -25.26
CA PHE A 815 -0.38 9.43 -25.50
C PHE A 815 -0.56 8.89 -26.92
N LEU A 816 0.42 8.12 -27.36
CA LEU A 816 0.40 7.26 -28.56
C LEU A 816 0.63 5.82 -28.11
N GLU A 817 0.02 4.82 -28.76
CA GLU A 817 0.06 3.45 -28.23
C GLU A 817 1.42 2.78 -28.40
N ASP A 818 2.05 2.96 -29.55
CA ASP A 818 3.28 2.30 -29.91
C ASP A 818 4.09 3.10 -30.95
N ILE A 819 5.27 2.56 -31.31
CA ILE A 819 6.19 3.14 -32.30
C ILE A 819 5.52 3.26 -33.68
N SER A 820 4.62 2.33 -34.05
CA SER A 820 3.93 2.35 -35.34
C SER A 820 2.97 3.55 -35.46
N GLU A 821 2.28 3.90 -34.37
CA GLU A 821 1.44 5.09 -34.33
C GLU A 821 2.26 6.38 -34.42
N ILE A 822 3.44 6.42 -33.79
CA ILE A 822 4.38 7.54 -33.89
C ILE A 822 4.83 7.73 -35.35
N LEU A 823 5.29 6.66 -36.00
CA LEU A 823 5.73 6.71 -37.40
C LEU A 823 4.60 7.14 -38.35
N ARG A 824 3.39 6.61 -38.17
CA ARG A 824 2.21 7.00 -38.98
C ARG A 824 1.85 8.48 -38.80
N MET A 825 1.91 8.98 -37.56
CA MET A 825 1.64 10.38 -37.24
C MET A 825 2.69 11.29 -37.86
N PHE A 826 3.98 10.95 -37.75
CA PHE A 826 5.03 11.72 -38.45
C PHE A 826 4.95 11.65 -39.96
N GLN A 827 4.57 10.51 -40.54
CA GLN A 827 4.35 10.40 -41.98
C GLN A 827 3.27 11.39 -42.44
N GLY A 828 2.16 11.52 -41.69
CA GLY A 828 1.13 12.52 -41.96
C GLY A 828 1.62 13.97 -41.87
N LEU A 829 2.53 14.28 -40.94
CA LEU A 829 3.17 15.60 -40.85
C LEU A 829 4.14 15.84 -42.02
N ALA A 830 4.94 14.84 -42.37
CA ALA A 830 5.89 14.89 -43.48
C ALA A 830 5.18 15.12 -44.83
N ASP A 831 4.07 14.42 -45.07
CA ASP A 831 3.25 14.60 -46.27
C ASP A 831 2.63 16.01 -46.34
N ALA A 832 2.23 16.58 -45.19
CA ALA A 832 1.73 17.95 -45.11
C ALA A 832 2.82 18.99 -45.43
N SER A 833 4.06 18.75 -45.00
CA SER A 833 5.22 19.58 -45.38
C SER A 833 5.51 19.53 -46.88
N GLU A 834 5.48 18.34 -47.50
CA GLU A 834 5.69 18.20 -48.95
C GLU A 834 4.59 18.89 -49.78
N GLN A 835 3.32 18.78 -49.34
CA GLN A 835 2.20 19.49 -49.97
C GLN A 835 2.36 21.01 -49.88
N SER A 836 2.85 21.53 -48.75
CA SER A 836 3.13 22.96 -48.59
C SER A 836 4.34 23.43 -49.40
N ALA A 837 5.30 22.56 -49.72
CA ALA A 837 6.42 22.91 -50.60
C ALA A 837 5.98 22.99 -52.07
N LYS A 838 5.10 22.09 -52.52
CA LYS A 838 4.57 22.07 -53.89
C LYS A 838 3.65 23.26 -54.21
N SER A 839 2.92 23.79 -53.23
CA SER A 839 2.03 24.95 -53.42
C SER A 839 2.79 26.27 -53.57
N VAL A 840 4.02 26.38 -53.05
CA VAL A 840 4.87 27.58 -53.19
C VAL A 840 5.54 27.64 -54.57
N SER A 841 5.80 26.50 -55.21
CA SER A 841 6.45 26.45 -56.54
C SER A 841 5.56 26.87 -57.73
N PHE A 842 4.25 27.06 -57.54
CA PHE A 842 3.32 27.54 -58.57
C PHE A 842 2.91 29.00 -58.32
N SER A 843 3.83 29.93 -58.54
CA SER A 843 3.50 31.35 -58.74
C SER A 843 4.11 31.82 -60.07
N PRO A 844 3.30 32.19 -61.09
CA PRO A 844 3.84 32.50 -62.40
C PRO A 844 4.50 33.88 -62.40
N THR A 845 5.76 33.91 -62.77
CA THR A 845 6.55 35.11 -63.05
C THR A 845 5.85 35.94 -64.12
N ARG A 846 5.35 37.14 -63.76
CA ARG A 846 4.84 38.11 -64.73
C ARG A 846 6.02 38.63 -65.56
N VAL A 847 6.07 38.22 -66.82
CA VAL A 847 6.88 38.85 -67.87
C VAL A 847 6.28 40.23 -68.13
N VAL A 848 7.06 41.29 -67.88
CA VAL A 848 6.75 42.65 -68.30
C VAL A 848 7.19 42.78 -69.76
N ILE A 849 6.24 43.01 -70.66
CA ILE A 849 6.51 43.43 -72.03
C ILE A 849 6.24 44.93 -72.07
N ASP A 850 7.30 45.72 -72.19
CA ASP A 850 7.19 47.14 -72.55
C ASP A 850 6.81 47.24 -74.03
N ASN A 851 5.81 48.07 -74.35
CA ASN A 851 5.68 48.70 -75.66
C ASN A 851 4.98 50.07 -75.51
N VAL A 852 5.56 51.01 -76.25
CA VAL A 852 5.29 52.45 -76.38
C VAL A 852 3.84 52.79 -76.73
#